data_AF-A0A023B457-F1
#
_entry.id   AF-A0A023B457-F1
#
_cell.length_a   1.000
_cell.length_b   1.000
_cell.length_c   1.000
_cell.angle_alpha   90.00
_cell.angle_beta   90.00
_cell.angle_gamma   90.00
#
_symmetry.space_group_name_H-M   'P 1'
#
loop_
_entity.id
_entity.type
_entity.pdbx_description
1 polymer ?
#
loop_
_entity_poly.entity_id
_entity_poly.type
_entity_poly.pdbx_seq_one_letter_code
_entity_poly.pdbx_strand_id
1 'polypeptide(L)'
;MLTLGDRTGKAGVQFLAAAPKEAMKKFVEAAKEDATLAEEVIALNEDRNFYWLEMCSRIFMYSPYGPINTLGEALAMRDLRQYFEAIDPDGEFSHVSDQICSDSVGRPMSELERALTNVSDCDDETFVMTASLKVIDCRRLTPEEVVDARSSLPEEWLPLLAETTRDSDVECGLSWGSTRYIPSRCCLIASAISAGAVVVGGAFAGLIYALLTHGNSPAVSLLTSDRLQESTVKRMFDTNSTASYNTSNVTDAFTDFVATVAMNVTNGTLLNIIRVAPIATTTVYPTGSSSRFNTTTMTETLLNTTDVTPTELSTTTTTAYPTRFGTWMTESKLNELQTVESTCQKLFNSLGYKTRSLPVMDADAGRYPCGGGSGQLLCATPQNNAVGTCYHFGGPWTYEAFAVKEAIGHYLQDGRECVVRCDGEEEALRNLWEVTQKSLLSISPYPGRGFLKFTNRVSVPNLNDFEAMMRPRYPVEENCSGSCVDCVEDTGTRKCSCNFARVKCQVRTKAEQQENKIELVAYNEDPRFLFGLLSPFSKKKDVYQVVGCDYECRKASPDVAVPASVRFLETEPAGDGSPLKLRLSRRELSKLQLPLAQCEGYDTDDWHPLEEIGRYPCWGGSGVMMCKVPKINDRCSKWWPFACKKYLPVSCHRFGPVWIDVFAVENTVRYHSGEIGDCFVKCDDKDVAMRHLWKEANDSLQNASRYEPQPISSTENLELQLQKWYPAERSCSSTCGSDLQSCTNIRNCVCRAAHVKCRTELKDGKDQQVVESWGFNTRINDVLGMMSIPGANGKINHTKTEDTRTHKCHVFCHEILWSPTPPTQVLRWNKAT
;
A
#
# COMPACT_ATOMS: atom_id res chain seq x y z
N MET A 1 6.68 9.23 26.87
CA MET A 1 7.22 10.26 27.76
C MET A 1 8.73 10.17 27.74
N LEU A 2 9.38 11.21 27.23
CA LEU A 2 10.82 11.41 27.24
C LEU A 2 11.12 12.48 28.29
N THR A 3 11.92 12.15 29.30
CA THR A 3 12.36 13.11 30.32
C THR A 3 13.80 13.48 30.03
N LEU A 4 14.03 14.76 29.82
CA LEU A 4 15.36 15.32 29.67
C LEU A 4 15.76 16.03 30.96
N GLY A 5 17.04 15.97 31.29
CA GLY A 5 17.56 16.87 32.31
C GLY A 5 19.07 17.01 32.29
N ASP A 6 19.54 17.95 33.09
CA ASP A 6 20.96 18.21 33.26
C ASP A 6 21.62 17.23 34.23
N ARG A 7 22.96 17.23 34.27
CA ARG A 7 23.72 16.32 35.16
C ARG A 7 23.47 16.59 36.65
N THR A 8 23.01 17.78 37.02
CA THR A 8 22.73 18.11 38.44
C THR A 8 21.31 17.72 38.86
N GLY A 9 20.45 17.30 37.93
CA GLY A 9 19.05 16.99 38.17
C GLY A 9 18.19 18.21 38.55
N LYS A 10 18.75 19.42 38.45
CA LYS A 10 18.07 20.67 38.80
C LYS A 10 17.23 21.21 37.65
N ALA A 11 17.52 20.81 36.41
CA ALA A 11 16.83 21.25 35.21
C ALA A 11 16.20 20.04 34.52
N GLY A 12 14.96 19.71 34.89
CA GLY A 12 14.21 18.58 34.33
C GLY A 12 13.02 19.06 33.50
N VAL A 13 12.85 18.51 32.30
CA VAL A 13 11.74 18.80 31.39
C VAL A 13 11.21 17.51 30.77
N GLN A 14 9.91 17.46 30.47
CA GLN A 14 9.26 16.30 29.89
C GLN A 14 8.73 16.62 28.50
N PHE A 15 8.90 15.68 27.59
CA PHE A 15 8.37 15.71 26.23
C PHE A 15 7.51 14.48 25.96
N LEU A 16 6.37 14.68 25.34
CA LEU A 16 5.74 13.65 24.53
C LEU A 16 6.52 13.58 23.23
N ALA A 17 7.05 12.40 22.92
CA ALA A 17 7.86 12.19 21.73
C ALA A 17 7.29 11.03 20.93
N ALA A 18 7.10 11.25 19.64
CA ALA A 18 6.80 10.22 18.67
C ALA A 18 8.08 9.91 17.89
N ALA A 19 8.56 8.67 17.97
CA ALA A 19 9.80 8.25 17.32
C ALA A 19 9.66 6.81 16.77
N PRO A 20 10.47 6.41 15.78
CA PRO A 20 10.60 5.01 15.39
C PRO A 20 10.87 4.11 16.59
N LYS A 21 10.43 2.85 16.52
CA LYS A 21 10.56 1.90 17.65
C LYS A 21 12.01 1.70 18.06
N GLU A 22 12.92 1.69 17.10
CA GLU A 22 14.37 1.56 17.28
C GLU A 22 14.95 2.77 18.01
N ALA A 23 14.50 3.97 17.68
CA ALA A 23 14.86 5.20 18.37
C ALA A 23 14.39 5.18 19.83
N MET A 24 13.13 4.78 20.05
CA MET A 24 12.58 4.65 21.40
C MET A 24 13.34 3.62 22.24
N LYS A 25 13.77 2.50 21.64
CA LYS A 25 14.61 1.51 22.31
C LYS A 25 15.94 2.11 22.77
N LYS A 26 16.61 2.89 21.91
CA LYS A 26 17.85 3.59 22.26
C LYS A 26 17.65 4.60 23.39
N PHE A 27 16.53 5.33 23.42
CA PHE A 27 16.21 6.23 24.55
C PHE A 27 16.00 5.47 25.86
N VAL A 28 15.32 4.33 25.82
CA VAL A 28 15.12 3.47 27.01
C VAL A 28 16.43 2.85 27.48
N GLU A 29 17.31 2.44 26.57
CA GLU A 29 18.64 1.93 26.88
C GLU A 29 19.50 3.05 27.52
N ALA A 30 19.55 4.23 26.90
CA ALA A 30 20.28 5.39 27.44
C ALA A 30 19.77 5.83 28.84
N ALA A 31 18.47 5.72 29.10
CA ALA A 31 17.88 6.02 30.40
C ALA A 31 18.21 4.98 31.49
N LYS A 32 18.55 3.74 31.11
CA LYS A 32 18.86 2.65 32.05
C LYS A 32 20.34 2.56 32.42
N GLU A 33 21.22 3.13 31.61
CA GLU A 33 22.66 3.07 31.84
C GLU A 33 23.07 4.07 32.94
N ASP A 34 23.00 3.56 34.17
CA ASP A 34 23.35 4.26 35.39
C ASP A 34 24.87 4.45 35.48
N ALA A 35 25.38 5.63 35.09
CA ALA A 35 26.70 6.26 35.32
C ALA A 35 28.01 5.43 35.24
N THR A 36 27.97 4.12 34.97
CA THR A 36 29.08 3.18 35.21
C THR A 36 29.64 2.55 33.93
N LEU A 37 28.99 2.72 32.79
CA LEU A 37 29.52 2.39 31.46
C LEU A 37 29.56 3.64 30.60
N ALA A 38 30.55 4.49 30.88
CA ALA A 38 30.60 5.85 30.35
C ALA A 38 30.88 5.90 28.83
N GLU A 39 31.58 4.96 28.21
CA GLU A 39 32.16 5.22 26.87
C GLU A 39 31.16 5.18 25.69
N GLU A 40 30.10 4.36 25.73
CA GLU A 40 29.18 4.22 24.57
C GLU A 40 28.04 5.26 24.60
N VAL A 41 27.54 5.63 25.79
CA VAL A 41 26.58 6.74 25.99
C VAL A 41 27.26 8.11 25.88
N ILE A 42 28.57 8.18 26.09
CA ILE A 42 29.37 9.37 25.76
C ILE A 42 29.39 9.60 24.25
N ALA A 43 29.53 8.56 23.42
CA ALA A 43 29.51 8.69 21.96
C ALA A 43 28.17 9.19 21.39
N LEU A 44 27.04 8.89 22.07
CA LEU A 44 25.71 9.44 21.73
C LEU A 44 25.55 10.94 22.07
N ASN A 45 26.41 11.49 22.92
CA ASN A 45 26.31 12.86 23.43
C ASN A 45 27.49 13.78 23.04
N GLU A 46 28.65 13.26 22.64
CA GLU A 46 29.85 14.09 22.40
C GLU A 46 30.00 14.59 20.95
N ASP A 47 29.56 13.83 19.94
CA ASP A 47 29.77 14.23 18.52
C ASP A 47 28.56 14.91 17.87
N ARG A 48 27.36 14.83 18.48
CA ARG A 48 26.14 15.50 17.95
C ARG A 48 25.22 15.95 19.09
N ASN A 49 25.30 17.24 19.44
CA ASN A 49 24.51 17.87 20.51
C ASN A 49 22.97 17.74 20.35
N PHE A 50 22.46 17.26 19.20
CA PHE A 50 21.02 17.23 18.88
C PHE A 50 20.49 15.82 18.56
N TYR A 51 21.21 14.75 18.90
CA TYR A 51 20.84 13.39 18.50
C TYR A 51 19.41 12.98 18.92
N TRP A 52 18.94 13.41 20.09
CA TRP A 52 17.58 13.09 20.54
C TRP A 52 16.49 13.77 19.69
N LEU A 53 16.76 14.98 19.18
CA LEU A 53 15.88 15.70 18.26
C LEU A 53 15.83 15.01 16.90
N GLU A 54 17.00 14.64 16.35
CA GLU A 54 17.10 13.95 15.05
C GLU A 54 16.33 12.62 15.02
N MET A 55 16.21 11.96 16.18
CA MET A 55 15.57 10.65 16.33
C MET A 55 14.06 10.73 16.58
N CYS A 56 13.52 11.92 16.90
CA CYS A 56 12.09 12.13 17.11
C CYS A 56 11.44 12.67 15.84
N SER A 57 10.31 12.06 15.45
CA SER A 57 9.49 12.58 14.36
C SER A 57 8.60 13.74 14.78
N ARG A 58 8.19 13.76 16.06
CA ARG A 58 7.41 14.84 16.68
C ARG A 58 7.76 14.92 18.16
N ILE A 59 7.75 16.13 18.70
CA ILE A 59 7.93 16.40 20.12
C ILE A 59 6.89 17.42 20.60
N PHE A 60 6.45 17.29 21.84
CA PHE A 60 5.54 18.22 22.51
C PHE A 60 5.94 18.32 23.99
N MET A 61 6.26 19.51 24.46
CA MET A 61 6.67 19.75 25.84
C MET A 61 5.46 19.56 26.76
N TYR A 62 5.56 18.59 27.65
CA TYR A 62 4.48 18.16 28.52
C TYR A 62 4.67 18.73 29.92
N SER A 63 3.68 19.49 30.38
CA SER A 63 3.63 20.02 31.74
C SER A 63 2.23 19.77 32.31
N PRO A 64 2.01 18.63 33.00
CA PRO A 64 0.66 18.24 33.38
C PRO A 64 0.03 19.26 34.33
N TYR A 65 0.61 19.60 35.49
CA TYR A 65 -0.03 20.55 36.44
C TYR A 65 0.95 21.19 37.45
N GLY A 66 2.17 21.53 37.04
CA GLY A 66 3.18 22.13 37.92
C GLY A 66 3.83 23.39 37.33
N PRO A 67 4.46 24.24 38.16
CA PRO A 67 5.38 25.24 37.63
C PRO A 67 6.44 24.52 36.80
N ILE A 68 6.51 24.87 35.52
CA ILE A 68 7.52 24.33 34.62
C ILE A 68 8.88 24.69 35.23
N ASN A 69 9.80 23.72 35.23
CA ASN A 69 11.17 24.00 35.60
C ASN A 69 11.74 24.98 34.57
N THR A 70 11.76 26.26 34.94
CA THR A 70 12.13 27.36 34.04
C THR A 70 13.53 27.18 33.46
N LEU A 71 14.44 26.58 34.23
CA LEU A 71 15.79 26.23 33.78
C LEU A 71 15.77 25.08 32.77
N GLY A 72 14.98 24.03 33.02
CA GLY A 72 14.80 22.91 32.07
C GLY A 72 14.16 23.34 30.75
N GLU A 73 13.13 24.18 30.81
CA GLU A 73 12.50 24.80 29.62
C GLU A 73 13.51 25.65 28.86
N ALA A 74 14.27 26.52 29.55
CA ALA A 74 15.29 27.35 28.93
C ALA A 74 16.37 26.50 28.23
N LEU A 75 16.88 25.45 28.87
CA LEU A 75 17.88 24.57 28.26
C LEU A 75 17.32 23.81 27.04
N ALA A 76 16.10 23.29 27.13
CA ALA A 76 15.48 22.56 26.01
C ALA A 76 15.29 23.45 24.80
N MET A 77 14.90 24.68 25.07
CA MET A 77 14.65 25.63 24.03
C MET A 77 15.95 26.18 23.41
N ARG A 78 17.00 26.37 24.21
CA ARG A 78 18.35 26.64 23.68
C ARG A 78 18.80 25.51 22.75
N ASP A 79 18.58 24.24 23.11
CA ASP A 79 18.95 23.09 22.28
C ASP A 79 18.14 23.06 20.96
N LEU A 80 16.85 23.35 21.01
CA LEU A 80 16.01 23.50 19.80
C LEU A 80 16.50 24.61 18.89
N ARG A 81 16.81 25.79 19.45
CA ARG A 81 17.34 26.92 18.70
C ARG A 81 18.65 26.56 18.01
N GLN A 82 19.61 26.01 18.75
CA GLN A 82 20.91 25.64 18.19
C GLN A 82 20.77 24.56 17.11
N TYR A 83 19.81 23.63 17.26
CA TYR A 83 19.50 22.65 16.22
C TYR A 83 18.98 23.30 14.94
N PHE A 84 18.03 24.24 15.05
CA PHE A 84 17.51 24.95 13.88
C PHE A 84 18.56 25.85 13.23
N GLU A 85 19.37 26.56 14.00
CA GLU A 85 20.50 27.36 13.48
C GLU A 85 21.54 26.47 12.76
N ALA A 86 21.73 25.22 13.22
CA ALA A 86 22.64 24.28 12.57
C ALA A 86 22.09 23.72 11.24
N ILE A 87 20.77 23.52 11.13
CA ILE A 87 20.11 22.99 9.93
C ILE A 87 19.81 24.09 8.90
N ASP A 88 19.51 25.29 9.38
CA ASP A 88 19.15 26.46 8.57
C ASP A 88 20.00 27.68 9.00
N PRO A 89 21.31 27.67 8.71
CA PRO A 89 22.23 28.73 9.15
C PRO A 89 21.92 30.08 8.51
N ASP A 90 21.26 30.09 7.36
CA ASP A 90 20.88 31.29 6.61
C ASP A 90 19.48 31.82 7.02
N GLY A 91 18.74 31.08 7.84
CA GLY A 91 17.42 31.46 8.34
C GLY A 91 16.31 31.48 7.27
N GLU A 92 16.50 30.77 6.15
CA GLU A 92 15.54 30.73 5.04
C GLU A 92 14.19 30.11 5.46
N PHE A 93 14.21 29.26 6.48
CA PHE A 93 13.08 28.52 7.04
C PHE A 93 12.74 28.93 8.47
N SER A 94 13.14 30.13 8.90
CA SER A 94 12.81 30.69 10.23
C SER A 94 11.32 30.59 10.60
N HIS A 95 10.42 30.85 9.65
CA HIS A 95 8.97 30.69 9.83
C HIS A 95 8.53 29.25 10.13
N VAL A 96 9.23 28.25 9.59
CA VAL A 96 8.98 26.82 9.86
C VAL A 96 9.50 26.48 11.25
N SER A 97 10.70 26.94 11.61
CA SER A 97 11.27 26.77 12.95
C SER A 97 10.39 27.41 14.03
N ASP A 98 9.85 28.60 13.75
CA ASP A 98 8.86 29.28 14.61
C ASP A 98 7.60 28.44 14.80
N GLN A 99 7.06 27.89 13.72
CA GLN A 99 5.88 27.03 13.76
C GLN A 99 6.16 25.75 14.57
N ILE A 100 7.30 25.09 14.34
CA ILE A 100 7.68 23.89 15.09
C ILE A 100 7.83 24.23 16.58
N CYS A 101 8.48 25.35 16.95
CA CYS A 101 8.58 25.77 18.34
C CYS A 101 7.20 26.07 18.95
N SER A 102 6.31 26.72 18.21
CA SER A 102 4.95 26.98 18.65
C SER A 102 4.18 25.69 18.89
N ASP A 103 4.26 24.73 17.98
CA ASP A 103 3.53 23.46 18.08
C ASP A 103 4.13 22.52 19.11
N SER A 104 5.46 22.54 19.26
CA SER A 104 6.18 21.66 20.17
C SER A 104 6.27 22.20 21.60
N VAL A 105 6.37 23.52 21.80
CA VAL A 105 6.64 24.10 23.13
C VAL A 105 5.57 25.12 23.53
N GLY A 106 4.62 25.43 22.65
CA GLY A 106 3.55 26.38 22.90
C GLY A 106 4.00 27.84 22.79
N ARG A 107 5.20 28.11 22.26
CA ARG A 107 5.76 29.46 22.10
C ARG A 107 6.55 29.58 20.80
N PRO A 108 6.45 30.69 20.06
CA PRO A 108 7.31 30.94 18.89
C PRO A 108 8.78 31.16 19.30
N MET A 109 9.71 31.02 18.35
CA MET A 109 11.16 31.21 18.56
C MET A 109 11.46 32.63 19.07
N SER A 110 10.72 33.63 18.60
CA SER A 110 10.90 35.02 19.05
C SER A 110 10.58 35.24 20.53
N GLU A 111 9.54 34.60 21.06
CA GLU A 111 9.27 34.61 22.51
C GLU A 111 10.33 33.83 23.27
N LEU A 112 10.84 32.77 22.66
CA LEU A 112 11.92 32.01 23.25
C LEU A 112 13.18 32.85 23.43
N GLU A 113 13.60 33.57 22.40
CA GLU A 113 14.80 34.42 22.48
C GLU A 113 14.71 35.40 23.65
N ARG A 114 13.51 35.95 23.88
CA ARG A 114 13.24 36.82 25.02
C ARG A 114 13.33 36.07 26.35
N ALA A 115 12.79 34.86 26.44
CA ALA A 115 12.86 34.03 27.63
C ALA A 115 14.31 33.63 27.97
N LEU A 116 15.11 33.27 26.97
CA LEU A 116 16.54 32.97 27.14
C LEU A 116 17.34 34.18 27.60
N THR A 117 17.01 35.37 27.08
CA THR A 117 17.65 36.63 27.49
C THR A 117 17.38 36.91 28.98
N ASN A 118 16.14 36.70 29.44
CA ASN A 118 15.78 36.90 30.85
C ASN A 118 16.46 35.90 31.81
N VAL A 119 16.88 34.72 31.32
CA VAL A 119 17.64 33.74 32.10
C VAL A 119 19.13 34.10 32.16
N SER A 120 19.64 34.82 31.16
CA SER A 120 21.02 35.36 31.13
C SER A 120 21.27 36.37 32.26
N ASP A 121 20.27 37.14 32.66
CA ASP A 121 20.41 38.15 33.74
C ASP A 121 20.55 37.55 35.16
N CYS A 122 20.54 36.22 35.31
CA CYS A 122 20.83 35.55 36.57
C CYS A 122 22.35 35.29 36.69
N ASP A 123 22.95 35.47 37.87
CA ASP A 123 24.40 35.34 38.18
C ASP A 123 25.05 33.97 37.85
N ASP A 124 24.37 33.08 37.12
CA ASP A 124 24.77 31.72 36.74
C ASP A 124 24.86 31.54 35.20
N GLU A 125 25.20 32.59 34.45
CA GLU A 125 25.37 32.54 32.97
C GLU A 125 26.31 31.43 32.49
N THR A 126 27.34 31.14 33.28
CA THR A 126 28.35 30.11 32.96
C THR A 126 27.73 28.71 32.93
N PHE A 127 26.72 28.47 33.78
CA PHE A 127 26.01 27.19 33.83
C PHE A 127 25.08 27.02 32.64
N VAL A 128 24.31 28.06 32.29
CA VAL A 128 23.35 28.02 31.18
C VAL A 128 24.03 27.88 29.82
N MET A 129 25.27 28.35 29.65
CA MET A 129 26.03 28.18 28.40
C MET A 129 26.63 26.78 28.22
N THR A 130 26.89 26.03 29.30
CA THR A 130 27.64 24.76 29.25
C THR A 130 26.82 23.52 29.57
N ALA A 131 25.68 23.67 30.27
CA ALA A 131 24.82 22.55 30.62
C ALA A 131 24.07 22.05 29.38
N SER A 132 24.21 20.78 28.99
CA SER A 132 23.38 20.14 27.95
C SER A 132 22.31 19.26 28.57
N LEU A 133 21.11 19.23 27.97
CA LEU A 133 20.09 18.28 28.36
C LEU A 133 20.47 16.88 27.88
N LYS A 134 20.30 15.90 28.76
CA LYS A 134 20.46 14.48 28.46
C LYS A 134 19.15 13.75 28.67
N VAL A 135 18.97 12.65 27.95
CA VAL A 135 17.86 11.72 28.22
C VAL A 135 18.10 11.06 29.57
N ILE A 136 17.24 11.36 30.55
CA ILE A 136 17.31 10.79 31.90
C ILE A 136 16.31 9.65 32.06
N ASP A 137 15.13 9.78 31.45
CA ASP A 137 14.10 8.74 31.49
C ASP A 137 13.36 8.67 30.16
N CYS A 138 12.90 7.47 29.81
CA CYS A 138 12.05 7.26 28.66
C CYS A 138 11.06 6.12 28.96
N ARG A 139 9.77 6.45 29.01
CA ARG A 139 8.71 5.49 29.34
C ARG A 139 7.44 5.71 28.52
N ARG A 140 6.57 4.70 28.53
CA ARG A 140 5.22 4.82 28.00
C ARG A 140 4.38 5.76 28.87
N LEU A 141 3.38 6.39 28.26
CA LEU A 141 2.39 7.17 28.99
C LEU A 141 1.51 6.24 29.83
N THR A 142 1.21 6.65 31.05
CA THR A 142 0.17 5.97 31.84
C THR A 142 -1.21 6.32 31.27
N PRO A 143 -2.25 5.51 31.52
CA PRO A 143 -3.60 5.82 31.08
C PRO A 143 -4.08 7.22 31.53
N GLU A 144 -3.72 7.64 32.75
CA GLU A 144 -4.05 8.97 33.27
C GLU A 144 -3.36 10.08 32.49
N GLU A 145 -2.08 9.89 32.15
CA GLU A 145 -1.32 10.84 31.32
C GLU A 145 -1.85 10.88 29.88
N VAL A 146 -2.34 9.77 29.33
CA VAL A 146 -2.99 9.77 28.01
C VAL A 146 -4.27 10.61 28.03
N VAL A 147 -5.09 10.46 29.08
CA VAL A 147 -6.33 11.25 29.25
C VAL A 147 -6.00 12.73 29.40
N ASP A 148 -5.00 13.05 30.22
CA ASP A 148 -4.56 14.43 30.43
C ASP A 148 -3.97 15.06 29.16
N ALA A 149 -3.05 14.36 28.50
CA ALA A 149 -2.42 14.81 27.26
C ALA A 149 -3.43 15.05 26.13
N ARG A 150 -4.50 14.24 26.03
CA ARG A 150 -5.56 14.45 25.02
C ARG A 150 -6.24 15.82 25.12
N SER A 151 -6.26 16.45 26.30
CA SER A 151 -6.89 17.75 26.50
C SER A 151 -6.00 18.95 26.15
N SER A 152 -4.68 18.72 26.13
CA SER A 152 -3.66 19.76 25.92
C SER A 152 -2.93 19.64 24.58
N LEU A 153 -3.02 18.48 23.92
CA LEU A 153 -2.34 18.22 22.66
C LEU A 153 -3.13 18.72 21.44
N PRO A 154 -2.43 19.17 20.40
CA PRO A 154 -3.03 19.40 19.09
C PRO A 154 -3.70 18.14 18.53
N GLU A 155 -4.73 18.31 17.69
CA GLU A 155 -5.54 17.20 17.15
C GLU A 155 -4.70 16.17 16.39
N GLU A 156 -3.62 16.58 15.73
CA GLU A 156 -2.74 15.69 14.97
C GLU A 156 -1.97 14.69 15.84
N TRP A 157 -1.92 14.88 17.17
CA TRP A 157 -1.34 13.92 18.11
C TRP A 157 -2.33 12.86 18.56
N LEU A 158 -3.64 13.12 18.46
CA LEU A 158 -4.68 12.21 18.96
C LEU A 158 -4.60 10.80 18.34
N PRO A 159 -4.31 10.62 17.03
CA PRO A 159 -4.14 9.29 16.45
C PRO A 159 -2.93 8.52 17.01
N LEU A 160 -1.91 9.22 17.51
CA LEU A 160 -0.70 8.63 18.10
C LEU A 160 -0.92 8.19 19.55
N LEU A 161 -1.92 8.76 20.23
CA LEU A 161 -2.33 8.42 21.60
C LEU A 161 -3.33 7.26 21.63
N ALA A 162 -3.11 6.24 20.78
CA ALA A 162 -3.99 5.10 20.60
C ALA A 162 -4.46 4.60 21.97
N GLU A 163 -5.77 4.47 22.10
CA GLU A 163 -6.45 4.14 23.33
C GLU A 163 -5.88 2.82 23.85
N THR A 164 -5.13 2.86 24.95
CA THR A 164 -4.81 1.68 25.74
C THR A 164 -6.10 1.22 26.39
N THR A 165 -7.01 0.68 25.57
CA THR A 165 -8.18 -0.02 26.05
C THR A 165 -7.68 -1.11 26.97
N ARG A 166 -8.19 -1.06 28.20
CA ARG A 166 -7.90 -1.84 29.42
C ARG A 166 -7.83 -3.37 29.30
N ASP A 167 -7.80 -3.93 28.10
CA ASP A 167 -7.86 -5.37 27.84
C ASP A 167 -6.50 -6.08 27.90
N SER A 168 -5.39 -5.38 28.19
CA SER A 168 -4.07 -6.01 28.34
C SER A 168 -3.63 -6.32 29.77
N ASP A 169 -4.42 -5.99 30.80
CA ASP A 169 -4.08 -6.27 32.22
C ASP A 169 -4.94 -7.39 32.85
N VAL A 170 -5.28 -8.43 32.07
CA VAL A 170 -5.80 -9.72 32.61
C VAL A 170 -4.67 -10.73 32.83
N GLU A 171 -3.46 -10.25 33.07
CA GLU A 171 -2.36 -11.04 33.67
C GLU A 171 -1.94 -10.44 35.01
N CYS A 172 -2.89 -10.29 35.94
CA CYS A 172 -2.63 -10.37 37.37
C CYS A 172 -3.89 -10.93 38.04
N GLY A 173 -3.92 -12.25 38.23
CA GLY A 173 -4.92 -12.89 39.05
C GLY A 173 -4.80 -12.41 40.49
N LEU A 174 -5.83 -11.70 40.96
CA LEU A 174 -6.39 -11.72 42.32
C LEU A 174 -7.31 -10.50 42.48
N SER A 175 -8.62 -10.73 42.45
CA SER A 175 -9.59 -9.82 43.05
C SER A 175 -10.84 -10.62 43.44
N TRP A 176 -10.90 -10.95 44.72
CA TRP A 176 -12.13 -11.32 45.41
C TRP A 176 -12.98 -10.06 45.58
N GLY A 177 -14.25 -10.12 45.19
CA GLY A 177 -15.15 -8.97 45.34
C GLY A 177 -16.58 -9.28 44.93
N SER A 178 -17.26 -10.05 45.78
CA SER A 178 -18.70 -10.32 45.76
C SER A 178 -19.55 -9.06 45.59
N THR A 179 -20.57 -9.08 44.72
CA THR A 179 -21.95 -8.64 45.02
C THR A 179 -22.88 -8.77 43.79
N ARG A 180 -23.83 -9.71 43.84
CA ARG A 180 -25.30 -9.50 43.74
C ARG A 180 -26.03 -10.75 43.22
N TYR A 181 -26.71 -11.40 44.16
CA TYR A 181 -28.16 -11.55 44.21
C TYR A 181 -28.90 -11.84 42.88
N ILE A 182 -29.36 -13.09 42.72
CA ILE A 182 -30.49 -13.46 41.85
C ILE A 182 -31.41 -14.39 42.66
N PRO A 183 -32.72 -14.10 42.78
CA PRO A 183 -33.67 -15.02 43.36
C PRO A 183 -34.22 -16.01 42.31
N SER A 184 -34.51 -17.18 42.85
CA SER A 184 -35.13 -18.40 42.31
C SER A 184 -36.42 -18.22 41.48
N ARG A 185 -36.65 -19.08 40.47
CA ARG A 185 -37.49 -20.32 40.57
C ARG A 185 -37.78 -20.97 39.21
N CYS A 186 -37.55 -22.29 39.19
CA CYS A 186 -38.39 -23.38 38.62
C CYS A 186 -39.01 -23.26 37.21
N CYS A 187 -38.67 -24.20 36.31
CA CYS A 187 -39.43 -25.45 36.14
C CYS A 187 -38.72 -26.45 35.21
N LEU A 188 -38.97 -27.71 35.53
CA LEU A 188 -38.45 -28.98 35.01
C LEU A 188 -39.09 -29.39 33.67
N ILE A 189 -38.47 -30.45 33.10
CA ILE A 189 -38.95 -31.52 32.20
C ILE A 189 -38.08 -31.56 30.94
N ALA A 190 -37.53 -32.67 30.44
CA ALA A 190 -37.20 -34.00 30.94
C ALA A 190 -36.38 -34.66 29.80
N SER A 191 -35.50 -35.57 30.21
CA SER A 191 -34.66 -36.48 29.42
C SER A 191 -35.42 -37.49 28.53
N ALA A 192 -34.81 -37.93 27.41
CA ALA A 192 -34.50 -39.36 27.13
C ALA A 192 -33.95 -39.64 25.70
N ILE A 193 -32.66 -39.97 25.64
CA ILE A 193 -32.02 -41.19 25.07
C ILE A 193 -32.75 -41.95 23.93
N SER A 194 -32.07 -42.17 22.79
CA SER A 194 -31.69 -43.53 22.35
C SER A 194 -30.72 -43.55 21.17
N ALA A 195 -29.73 -44.44 21.30
CA ALA A 195 -28.79 -44.86 20.29
C ALA A 195 -29.37 -46.00 19.44
N GLY A 196 -28.87 -46.17 18.22
CA GLY A 196 -29.09 -47.39 17.42
C GLY A 196 -28.41 -47.28 16.04
N ALA A 197 -27.48 -48.19 15.77
CA ALA A 197 -26.69 -48.27 14.56
C ALA A 197 -27.00 -49.56 13.77
N VAL A 198 -26.69 -49.56 12.45
CA VAL A 198 -26.32 -50.72 11.58
C VAL A 198 -27.53 -51.60 11.12
N VAL A 199 -27.79 -51.99 9.85
CA VAL A 199 -27.11 -51.97 8.53
C VAL A 199 -28.07 -52.45 7.40
N VAL A 200 -27.62 -52.25 6.14
CA VAL A 200 -27.86 -52.95 4.85
C VAL A 200 -28.99 -52.52 3.90
N GLY A 201 -28.59 -52.28 2.64
CA GLY A 201 -29.41 -52.48 1.45
C GLY A 201 -29.01 -51.58 0.27
N GLY A 202 -28.23 -52.08 -0.69
CA GLY A 202 -27.61 -51.29 -1.75
C GLY A 202 -28.37 -51.23 -3.08
N ALA A 203 -27.90 -50.38 -4.00
CA ALA A 203 -28.08 -50.46 -5.45
C ALA A 203 -27.34 -49.30 -6.13
N PHE A 204 -26.11 -49.50 -6.61
CA PHE A 204 -25.50 -48.65 -7.65
C PHE A 204 -24.32 -49.40 -8.31
N ALA A 205 -24.65 -50.37 -9.16
CA ALA A 205 -23.73 -51.02 -10.07
C ALA A 205 -24.51 -51.37 -11.34
N GLY A 206 -24.48 -50.49 -12.35
CA GLY A 206 -25.25 -50.72 -13.57
C GLY A 206 -25.12 -49.71 -14.71
N LEU A 207 -24.20 -48.73 -14.65
CA LEU A 207 -24.14 -47.70 -15.70
C LEU A 207 -22.75 -47.40 -16.28
N ILE A 208 -21.73 -48.21 -16.00
CA ILE A 208 -20.36 -47.98 -16.50
C ILE A 208 -19.89 -49.06 -17.49
N TYR A 209 -20.69 -50.10 -17.77
CA TYR A 209 -20.25 -51.21 -18.62
C TYR A 209 -20.81 -51.23 -20.06
N ALA A 210 -21.49 -50.17 -20.52
CA ALA A 210 -22.17 -50.19 -21.83
C ALA A 210 -21.69 -49.14 -22.86
N LEU A 211 -20.65 -48.33 -22.57
CA LEU A 211 -20.24 -47.25 -23.50
C LEU A 211 -18.75 -47.23 -23.86
N LEU A 212 -18.02 -48.32 -23.61
CA LEU A 212 -16.66 -48.49 -24.10
C LEU A 212 -16.51 -49.86 -24.74
N THR A 213 -16.87 -49.99 -26.01
CA THR A 213 -16.18 -50.87 -26.97
C THR A 213 -16.65 -50.59 -28.40
N HIS A 214 -15.66 -50.52 -29.29
CA HIS A 214 -15.71 -50.51 -30.76
C HIS A 214 -15.89 -49.18 -31.49
N GLY A 215 -14.76 -48.69 -32.00
CA GLY A 215 -14.69 -47.69 -33.05
C GLY A 215 -14.71 -48.28 -34.45
N ASN A 216 -14.66 -47.38 -35.43
CA ASN A 216 -13.78 -47.41 -36.59
C ASN A 216 -13.95 -46.09 -37.38
N SER A 217 -12.81 -45.52 -37.77
CA SER A 217 -12.67 -44.50 -38.83
C SER A 217 -13.06 -45.10 -40.20
N PRO A 218 -13.30 -44.34 -41.30
CA PRO A 218 -12.32 -43.37 -41.83
C PRO A 218 -12.84 -42.11 -42.59
N ALA A 219 -11.95 -41.11 -42.61
CA ALA A 219 -11.53 -40.26 -43.73
C ALA A 219 -12.46 -39.23 -44.42
N VAL A 220 -11.77 -38.19 -44.93
CA VAL A 220 -12.06 -37.27 -46.05
C VAL A 220 -12.40 -35.81 -45.67
N SER A 221 -11.32 -35.01 -45.65
CA SER A 221 -11.04 -33.81 -46.47
C SER A 221 -11.91 -32.53 -46.44
N LEU A 222 -11.16 -31.43 -46.25
CA LEU A 222 -11.14 -30.16 -47.00
C LEU A 222 -12.19 -29.04 -46.73
N LEU A 223 -11.61 -27.91 -46.31
CA LEU A 223 -11.80 -26.52 -46.75
C LEU A 223 -13.01 -25.68 -46.29
N THR A 224 -12.62 -24.46 -45.90
CA THR A 224 -13.21 -23.13 -46.15
C THR A 224 -14.25 -22.51 -45.19
N SER A 225 -13.80 -21.38 -44.63
CA SER A 225 -14.37 -20.02 -44.77
C SER A 225 -15.46 -19.55 -43.78
N ASP A 226 -15.07 -18.60 -42.94
CA ASP A 226 -15.66 -17.27 -42.71
C ASP A 226 -17.15 -17.04 -43.08
N ARG A 227 -17.98 -16.73 -42.06
CA ARG A 227 -18.66 -15.42 -41.82
C ARG A 227 -19.98 -15.56 -41.03
N LEU A 228 -20.11 -14.72 -40.00
CA LEU A 228 -21.27 -13.88 -39.59
C LEU A 228 -22.70 -14.45 -39.74
N GLN A 229 -23.49 -14.51 -38.65
CA GLN A 229 -24.39 -13.42 -38.22
C GLN A 229 -25.26 -13.81 -37.00
N GLU A 230 -25.61 -12.80 -36.22
CA GLU A 230 -26.57 -12.77 -35.11
C GLU A 230 -28.01 -13.19 -35.50
N SER A 231 -28.71 -13.86 -34.59
CA SER A 231 -29.85 -13.29 -33.82
C SER A 231 -31.01 -14.28 -33.56
N THR A 232 -31.56 -14.15 -32.34
CA THR A 232 -33.01 -14.20 -32.00
C THR A 232 -33.58 -15.39 -31.20
N VAL A 233 -33.65 -15.18 -29.88
CA VAL A 233 -34.79 -15.26 -28.91
C VAL A 233 -35.89 -16.38 -29.06
N LYS A 234 -36.04 -17.26 -28.03
CA LYS A 234 -37.16 -17.31 -27.02
C LYS A 234 -37.58 -18.74 -26.54
N ARG A 235 -37.48 -18.94 -25.21
CA ARG A 235 -38.28 -19.75 -24.23
C ARG A 235 -38.95 -21.08 -24.65
N MET A 236 -38.79 -22.11 -23.80
CA MET A 236 -39.82 -22.51 -22.81
C MET A 236 -39.41 -23.70 -21.89
N PHE A 237 -39.63 -23.49 -20.58
CA PHE A 237 -39.81 -24.40 -19.43
C PHE A 237 -38.65 -24.84 -18.50
N ASP A 238 -38.73 -24.24 -17.30
CA ASP A 238 -38.12 -24.57 -16.00
C ASP A 238 -38.59 -25.93 -15.43
N THR A 239 -37.72 -26.65 -14.69
CA THR A 239 -37.84 -26.85 -13.22
C THR A 239 -36.68 -27.68 -12.62
N ASN A 240 -36.28 -27.29 -11.40
CA ASN A 240 -35.41 -27.96 -10.41
C ASN A 240 -33.87 -27.76 -10.43
N SER A 241 -33.48 -26.63 -9.82
CA SER A 241 -32.68 -26.56 -8.58
C SER A 241 -31.34 -27.31 -8.47
N THR A 242 -30.27 -26.68 -8.93
CA THR A 242 -29.01 -26.53 -8.15
C THR A 242 -28.23 -25.35 -8.72
N ALA A 243 -27.90 -24.35 -7.89
CA ALA A 243 -27.23 -23.13 -8.34
C ALA A 243 -25.77 -23.42 -8.75
N SER A 244 -25.50 -23.46 -10.06
CA SER A 244 -24.15 -23.27 -10.60
C SER A 244 -24.02 -21.84 -11.09
N TYR A 245 -23.18 -21.03 -10.45
CA TYR A 245 -22.77 -19.76 -11.03
C TYR A 245 -21.72 -20.03 -12.11
N ASN A 246 -22.13 -19.79 -13.35
CA ASN A 246 -21.31 -19.87 -14.54
C ASN A 246 -20.40 -18.64 -14.58
N THR A 247 -19.09 -18.82 -14.39
CA THR A 247 -18.09 -17.77 -14.63
C THR A 247 -17.83 -17.69 -16.13
N SER A 248 -18.60 -16.87 -16.85
CA SER A 248 -18.35 -16.59 -18.27
C SER A 248 -17.38 -15.41 -18.43
N ASN A 249 -16.19 -15.73 -18.96
CA ASN A 249 -15.27 -14.92 -19.76
C ASN A 249 -15.31 -13.38 -19.61
N VAL A 250 -14.34 -12.87 -18.85
CA VAL A 250 -13.99 -11.43 -18.74
C VAL A 250 -13.12 -10.94 -19.92
N THR A 251 -12.84 -11.77 -20.92
CA THR A 251 -11.96 -11.42 -22.04
C THR A 251 -12.62 -10.61 -23.17
N ASP A 252 -13.94 -10.68 -23.33
CA ASP A 252 -14.61 -10.04 -24.49
C ASP A 252 -14.89 -8.53 -24.28
N ALA A 253 -14.83 -8.04 -23.04
CA ALA A 253 -15.01 -6.61 -22.73
C ALA A 253 -13.74 -5.76 -22.96
N PHE A 254 -12.57 -6.38 -23.13
CA PHE A 254 -11.30 -5.65 -23.24
C PHE A 254 -10.92 -5.30 -24.69
N THR A 255 -11.40 -6.05 -25.68
CA THR A 255 -11.16 -5.80 -27.11
C THR A 255 -12.01 -4.65 -27.64
N ASP A 256 -13.22 -4.43 -27.12
CA ASP A 256 -14.11 -3.35 -27.55
C ASP A 256 -13.68 -1.96 -27.03
N PHE A 257 -12.92 -1.94 -25.92
CA PHE A 257 -12.36 -0.72 -25.34
C PHE A 257 -11.16 -0.17 -26.15
N VAL A 258 -10.34 -1.03 -26.75
CA VAL A 258 -9.19 -0.61 -27.56
C VAL A 258 -9.62 -0.09 -28.94
N ALA A 259 -10.67 -0.67 -29.53
CA ALA A 259 -11.20 -0.22 -30.82
C ALA A 259 -11.89 1.16 -30.75
N THR A 260 -12.55 1.46 -29.63
CA THR A 260 -13.29 2.73 -29.44
C THR A 260 -12.35 3.90 -29.13
N VAL A 261 -11.24 3.66 -28.42
CA VAL A 261 -10.22 4.69 -28.13
C VAL A 261 -9.36 5.00 -29.36
N ALA A 262 -9.12 4.03 -30.24
CA ALA A 262 -8.35 4.24 -31.47
C ALA A 262 -9.03 5.19 -32.48
N MET A 263 -10.36 5.27 -32.49
CA MET A 263 -11.10 6.15 -33.43
C MET A 263 -11.22 7.62 -32.98
N ASN A 264 -11.08 7.93 -31.68
CA ASN A 264 -11.21 9.31 -31.20
C ASN A 264 -9.89 10.10 -31.15
N VAL A 265 -8.74 9.43 -31.27
CA VAL A 265 -7.42 10.09 -31.21
C VAL A 265 -6.89 10.48 -32.60
N THR A 266 -7.45 9.96 -33.70
CA THR A 266 -6.93 10.22 -35.05
C THR A 266 -7.44 11.51 -35.72
N ASN A 267 -8.38 12.24 -35.10
CA ASN A 267 -9.01 13.42 -35.74
C ASN A 267 -8.58 14.79 -35.15
N GLY A 268 -7.59 14.82 -34.24
CA GLY A 268 -7.26 16.05 -33.48
C GLY A 268 -5.98 16.79 -33.85
N THR A 269 -5.03 16.20 -34.57
CA THR A 269 -3.69 16.81 -34.68
C THR A 269 -2.97 16.47 -35.97
N LEU A 270 -3.43 17.06 -37.07
CA LEU A 270 -2.70 17.15 -38.32
C LEU A 270 -3.03 18.50 -38.97
N LEU A 271 -2.23 19.54 -38.68
CA LEU A 271 -1.93 20.71 -39.52
C LEU A 271 -1.16 21.78 -38.73
N ASN A 272 0.17 21.72 -38.76
CA ASN A 272 1.10 22.85 -39.05
C ASN A 272 2.58 22.46 -38.82
N ILE A 273 3.20 21.84 -39.83
CA ILE A 273 4.27 22.40 -40.71
C ILE A 273 5.13 23.55 -40.10
N ILE A 274 6.47 23.68 -40.19
CA ILE A 274 7.62 23.04 -40.88
C ILE A 274 8.93 23.72 -40.36
N ARG A 275 10.08 22.99 -40.35
CA ARG A 275 11.54 23.41 -40.42
C ARG A 275 12.05 24.54 -39.50
N VAL A 276 13.21 24.43 -38.85
CA VAL A 276 14.57 24.64 -39.41
C VAL A 276 15.63 23.86 -38.58
N ALA A 277 16.73 23.52 -39.25
CA ALA A 277 17.92 22.76 -38.84
C ALA A 277 18.83 23.46 -37.77
N PRO A 278 19.88 22.80 -37.26
CA PRO A 278 20.59 23.13 -36.02
C PRO A 278 21.82 24.02 -36.24
N ILE A 279 22.26 24.79 -35.23
CA ILE A 279 23.66 25.26 -35.05
C ILE A 279 23.95 25.64 -33.58
N ALA A 280 25.06 25.09 -33.09
CA ALA A 280 26.11 25.52 -32.14
C ALA A 280 25.87 26.54 -31.01
N THR A 281 26.32 26.10 -29.82
CA THR A 281 27.16 26.79 -28.82
C THR A 281 27.58 28.24 -29.09
N THR A 282 27.25 29.16 -28.17
CA THR A 282 28.23 30.09 -27.56
C THR A 282 27.69 30.69 -26.23
N THR A 283 28.53 30.63 -25.21
CA THR A 283 28.48 31.34 -23.91
C THR A 283 28.75 32.83 -24.07
N VAL A 284 27.90 33.72 -23.55
CA VAL A 284 28.24 35.09 -23.09
C VAL A 284 27.19 35.59 -22.07
N TYR A 285 27.60 35.82 -20.82
CA TYR A 285 27.11 36.92 -19.96
C TYR A 285 27.96 38.17 -20.30
N PRO A 286 27.52 39.45 -20.16
CA PRO A 286 26.89 39.95 -18.92
C PRO A 286 25.94 41.18 -19.04
N THR A 287 25.38 41.58 -17.88
CA THR A 287 25.08 42.96 -17.41
C THR A 287 24.12 43.89 -18.20
N GLY A 288 23.20 44.52 -17.44
CA GLY A 288 22.95 45.96 -17.64
C GLY A 288 21.50 46.43 -17.62
N SER A 289 21.10 46.96 -16.45
CA SER A 289 20.29 48.18 -16.24
C SER A 289 18.94 48.39 -16.95
N SER A 290 17.93 48.58 -16.09
CA SER A 290 17.11 49.80 -15.99
C SER A 290 16.66 50.47 -17.29
N SER A 291 15.35 50.39 -17.58
CA SER A 291 14.64 51.52 -18.19
C SER A 291 13.19 51.55 -17.73
N ARG A 292 12.86 52.60 -16.96
CA ARG A 292 11.53 53.19 -16.87
C ARG A 292 10.98 53.44 -18.27
N PHE A 293 9.73 53.07 -18.50
CA PHE A 293 8.87 53.76 -19.46
C PHE A 293 7.57 54.16 -18.77
N ASN A 294 7.37 55.47 -18.70
CA ASN A 294 6.08 56.12 -18.49
C ASN A 294 5.23 55.99 -19.76
N THR A 295 4.04 56.63 -19.72
CA THR A 295 3.08 56.93 -20.80
C THR A 295 2.07 55.79 -21.08
N THR A 296 0.74 56.00 -21.16
CA THR A 296 -0.08 57.23 -21.17
C THR A 296 -1.52 56.87 -20.82
N THR A 297 -2.16 57.78 -20.12
CA THR A 297 -3.60 58.00 -19.97
C THR A 297 -4.36 57.96 -21.30
N MET A 298 -5.49 57.26 -21.32
CA MET A 298 -6.64 57.62 -22.16
C MET A 298 -7.90 57.62 -21.30
N THR A 299 -8.31 58.84 -20.95
CA THR A 299 -9.66 59.24 -20.61
C THR A 299 -10.49 59.30 -21.90
N GLU A 300 -11.68 58.69 -21.95
CA GLU A 300 -12.90 59.43 -22.29
C GLU A 300 -14.22 58.64 -22.14
N THR A 301 -15.17 59.36 -21.54
CA THR A 301 -16.63 59.35 -21.73
C THR A 301 -17.54 58.24 -21.18
N LEU A 302 -18.10 58.57 -20.00
CA LEU A 302 -19.53 58.74 -19.70
C LEU A 302 -20.56 58.13 -20.68
N LEU A 303 -21.43 57.28 -20.13
CA LEU A 303 -22.87 57.38 -20.37
C LEU A 303 -23.64 57.08 -19.08
N ASN A 304 -24.53 58.01 -18.78
CA ASN A 304 -25.46 58.15 -17.67
C ASN A 304 -26.50 57.02 -17.66
N THR A 305 -26.82 56.43 -16.50
CA THR A 305 -28.19 55.92 -16.24
C THR A 305 -28.48 55.71 -14.76
N THR A 306 -29.30 56.63 -14.24
CA THR A 306 -30.38 56.49 -13.24
C THR A 306 -30.15 55.75 -11.94
N ASP A 307 -30.16 56.56 -10.87
CA ASP A 307 -30.53 56.23 -9.49
C ASP A 307 -31.67 55.23 -9.38
N VAL A 308 -31.40 54.11 -8.70
CA VAL A 308 -32.42 53.27 -8.07
C VAL A 308 -32.07 53.14 -6.59
N THR A 309 -33.02 53.56 -5.76
CA THR A 309 -33.01 53.58 -4.30
C THR A 309 -32.76 52.18 -3.72
N PRO A 310 -32.02 52.03 -2.59
CA PRO A 310 -31.74 50.72 -2.02
C PRO A 310 -33.01 50.15 -1.40
N THR A 311 -33.51 49.05 -1.96
CA THR A 311 -34.53 48.23 -1.30
C THR A 311 -33.81 47.30 -0.34
N GLU A 312 -34.21 47.36 0.93
CA GLU A 312 -33.71 46.53 2.02
C GLU A 312 -33.66 45.06 1.62
N LEU A 313 -32.44 44.50 1.69
CA LEU A 313 -32.17 43.09 1.49
C LEU A 313 -32.76 42.32 2.69
N SER A 314 -34.00 41.86 2.57
CA SER A 314 -34.56 40.86 3.49
C SER A 314 -33.70 39.61 3.42
N THR A 315 -32.89 39.41 4.46
CA THR A 315 -32.23 38.15 4.79
C THR A 315 -33.29 37.08 4.95
N THR A 316 -33.60 36.42 3.82
CA THR A 316 -34.50 35.28 3.79
C THR A 316 -33.69 34.11 4.32
N THR A 317 -33.77 33.88 5.63
CA THR A 317 -33.26 32.68 6.29
C THR A 317 -33.86 31.48 5.57
N THR A 318 -33.07 30.86 4.70
CA THR A 318 -33.47 29.68 3.95
C THR A 318 -33.58 28.56 4.98
N THR A 319 -34.81 28.17 5.29
CA THR A 319 -35.09 27.03 6.17
C THR A 319 -34.43 25.80 5.59
N ALA A 320 -33.45 25.26 6.31
CA ALA A 320 -32.74 24.05 5.97
C ALA A 320 -33.74 22.89 5.86
N TYR A 321 -34.03 22.47 4.63
CA TYR A 321 -34.72 21.20 4.40
C TYR A 321 -33.75 20.05 4.75
N PRO A 322 -34.09 19.17 5.70
CA PRO A 322 -33.27 18.03 6.03
C PRO A 322 -33.38 17.00 4.90
N THR A 323 -32.39 16.97 4.02
CA THR A 323 -32.23 15.88 3.04
C THR A 323 -31.83 14.61 3.77
N ARG A 324 -32.35 13.46 3.36
CA ARG A 324 -32.20 12.14 4.03
C ARG A 324 -30.75 11.65 4.23
N PHE A 325 -29.76 12.32 3.62
CA PHE A 325 -28.31 12.05 3.74
C PHE A 325 -27.51 13.31 4.11
N GLY A 326 -28.14 14.27 4.80
CA GLY A 326 -27.66 15.64 5.05
C GLY A 326 -26.49 15.83 6.02
N THR A 327 -25.50 14.95 6.07
CA THR A 327 -24.22 15.29 6.71
C THR A 327 -23.38 16.09 5.72
N TRP A 328 -23.40 17.41 5.91
CA TRP A 328 -22.46 18.31 5.26
C TRP A 328 -21.04 17.88 5.63
N MET A 329 -20.12 17.95 4.68
CA MET A 329 -18.69 17.91 4.98
C MET A 329 -18.41 18.95 6.06
N THR A 330 -17.71 18.57 7.12
CA THR A 330 -17.36 19.53 8.19
C THR A 330 -16.25 20.46 7.71
N GLU A 331 -16.12 21.63 8.32
CA GLU A 331 -15.04 22.58 8.02
C GLU A 331 -13.64 21.95 8.22
N SER A 332 -13.45 21.18 9.29
CA SER A 332 -12.22 20.41 9.53
C SER A 332 -11.91 19.45 8.39
N LYS A 333 -12.91 18.71 7.88
CA LYS A 333 -12.71 17.84 6.70
C LYS A 333 -12.42 18.62 5.43
N LEU A 334 -13.02 19.79 5.24
CA LEU A 334 -12.67 20.66 4.11
C LEU A 334 -11.21 21.13 4.19
N ASN A 335 -10.73 21.49 5.38
CA ASN A 335 -9.35 21.91 5.61
C ASN A 335 -8.36 20.75 5.39
N GLU A 336 -8.70 19.51 5.74
CA GLU A 336 -7.90 18.32 5.41
C GLU A 336 -7.72 18.12 3.89
N LEU A 337 -8.68 18.58 3.08
CA LEU A 337 -8.62 18.52 1.62
C LEU A 337 -7.81 19.67 1.01
N GLN A 338 -7.46 20.68 1.81
CA GLN A 338 -6.76 21.86 1.31
C GLN A 338 -5.34 21.52 0.90
N THR A 339 -4.95 21.91 -0.31
CA THR A 339 -3.56 21.82 -0.76
C THR A 339 -2.74 22.91 -0.09
N VAL A 340 -1.49 22.57 0.30
CA VAL A 340 -0.51 23.53 0.82
C VAL A 340 -0.44 24.78 -0.06
N GLU A 341 -0.49 25.96 0.56
CA GLU A 341 -0.61 27.26 -0.11
C GLU A 341 0.46 27.46 -1.20
N SER A 342 1.72 27.14 -0.91
CA SER A 342 2.82 27.26 -1.88
C SER A 342 2.64 26.41 -3.14
N THR A 343 2.02 25.23 -3.00
CA THR A 343 1.69 24.35 -4.12
C THR A 343 0.47 24.88 -4.87
N CYS A 344 -0.55 25.32 -4.15
CA CYS A 344 -1.73 25.95 -4.72
C CYS A 344 -1.37 27.19 -5.57
N GLN A 345 -0.50 28.05 -5.05
CA GLN A 345 -0.02 29.23 -5.75
C GLN A 345 0.72 28.89 -7.04
N LYS A 346 1.47 27.78 -7.10
CA LYS A 346 2.08 27.30 -8.36
C LYS A 346 1.01 26.91 -9.39
N LEU A 347 -0.12 26.36 -8.95
CA LEU A 347 -1.23 25.99 -9.83
C LEU A 347 -1.94 27.22 -10.41
N PHE A 348 -2.22 28.23 -9.58
CA PHE A 348 -2.73 29.52 -10.04
C PHE A 348 -1.78 30.22 -11.02
N ASN A 349 -0.47 30.04 -10.84
CA ASN A 349 0.54 30.59 -11.74
C ASN A 349 0.76 29.78 -13.04
N SER A 350 0.18 28.59 -13.14
CA SER A 350 0.32 27.72 -14.30
C SER A 350 -0.34 28.32 -15.56
N LEU A 351 0.18 27.96 -16.74
CA LEU A 351 -0.36 28.43 -18.01
C LEU A 351 -1.83 28.02 -18.20
N GLY A 352 -2.21 26.83 -17.73
CA GLY A 352 -3.58 26.32 -17.84
C GLY A 352 -4.61 27.21 -17.14
N TYR A 353 -4.28 27.67 -15.93
CA TYR A 353 -5.12 28.61 -15.19
C TYR A 353 -5.15 30.00 -15.85
N LYS A 354 -3.97 30.55 -16.19
CA LYS A 354 -3.85 31.90 -16.81
C LYS A 354 -4.59 32.04 -18.13
N THR A 355 -4.67 30.96 -18.91
CA THR A 355 -5.37 30.93 -20.20
C THR A 355 -6.88 30.72 -20.07
N ARG A 356 -7.42 30.57 -18.84
CA ARG A 356 -8.83 30.20 -18.58
C ARG A 356 -9.28 28.95 -19.34
N SER A 357 -8.35 28.03 -19.60
CA SER A 357 -8.63 26.78 -20.30
C SER A 357 -9.29 25.72 -19.41
N LEU A 358 -9.31 25.96 -18.09
CA LEU A 358 -9.93 25.07 -17.12
C LEU A 358 -11.45 25.28 -17.08
N PRO A 359 -12.24 24.19 -17.04
CA PRO A 359 -13.69 24.31 -16.96
C PRO A 359 -14.11 24.92 -15.62
N VAL A 360 -14.97 25.93 -15.68
CA VAL A 360 -15.60 26.52 -14.50
C VAL A 360 -16.68 25.58 -14.01
N MET A 361 -16.75 25.38 -12.69
CA MET A 361 -17.76 24.53 -12.08
C MET A 361 -19.02 25.34 -11.77
N ASP A 362 -19.66 25.92 -12.79
CA ASP A 362 -20.75 26.90 -12.61
C ASP A 362 -22.03 26.27 -12.05
N ALA A 363 -22.36 25.05 -12.49
CA ALA A 363 -23.62 24.42 -12.15
C ALA A 363 -23.51 23.52 -10.91
N ASP A 364 -24.55 23.56 -10.07
CA ASP A 364 -24.70 22.60 -8.97
C ASP A 364 -25.00 21.19 -9.48
N ALA A 365 -25.30 21.03 -10.77
CA ALA A 365 -25.59 19.74 -11.41
C ALA A 365 -25.18 19.78 -12.89
N GLY A 366 -24.71 18.65 -13.45
CA GLY A 366 -24.32 18.60 -14.87
C GLY A 366 -23.34 17.48 -15.17
N ARG A 367 -22.49 17.68 -16.18
CA ARG A 367 -21.40 16.74 -16.47
C ARG A 367 -20.49 16.59 -15.25
N TYR A 368 -20.16 15.36 -14.90
CA TYR A 368 -19.26 15.10 -13.78
C TYR A 368 -17.87 15.69 -14.05
N PRO A 369 -17.33 16.52 -13.12
CA PRO A 369 -15.96 16.98 -13.21
C PRO A 369 -15.00 15.80 -13.37
N CYS A 370 -14.04 15.94 -14.29
CA CYS A 370 -13.03 14.92 -14.56
C CYS A 370 -13.61 13.54 -14.94
N GLY A 371 -14.83 13.51 -15.50
CA GLY A 371 -15.52 12.28 -15.84
C GLY A 371 -15.90 11.40 -14.64
N GLY A 372 -15.82 11.96 -13.42
CA GLY A 372 -16.01 11.24 -12.15
C GLY A 372 -14.70 10.77 -11.48
N GLY A 373 -13.54 11.12 -12.05
CA GLY A 373 -12.22 10.89 -11.46
C GLY A 373 -11.83 11.88 -10.36
N SER A 374 -10.55 11.92 -10.02
CA SER A 374 -9.99 12.81 -9.00
C SER A 374 -9.39 14.09 -9.59
N GLY A 375 -9.21 15.09 -8.73
CA GLY A 375 -8.64 16.37 -9.13
C GLY A 375 -8.58 17.38 -8.00
N GLN A 376 -8.52 18.66 -8.39
CA GLN A 376 -8.49 19.81 -7.50
C GLN A 376 -9.48 20.89 -7.95
N LEU A 377 -10.18 21.49 -6.99
CA LEU A 377 -10.91 22.74 -7.16
C LEU A 377 -9.99 23.90 -6.81
N LEU A 378 -9.84 24.84 -7.74
CA LEU A 378 -9.08 26.08 -7.55
C LEU A 378 -10.09 27.22 -7.46
N CYS A 379 -10.23 27.81 -6.29
CA CYS A 379 -11.22 28.87 -6.03
C CYS A 379 -10.49 30.20 -5.83
N ALA A 380 -10.78 31.16 -6.71
CA ALA A 380 -10.23 32.51 -6.60
C ALA A 380 -10.96 33.28 -5.50
N THR A 381 -10.21 34.01 -4.67
CA THR A 381 -10.77 34.92 -3.67
C THR A 381 -11.07 36.27 -4.34
N PRO A 382 -12.30 36.82 -4.20
CA PRO A 382 -12.68 38.10 -4.84
C PRO A 382 -11.90 39.33 -4.33
N GLN A 383 -11.22 39.23 -3.19
CA GLN A 383 -10.60 40.35 -2.50
C GLN A 383 -9.10 40.47 -2.80
N ASN A 384 -8.75 41.53 -3.55
CA ASN A 384 -7.42 42.18 -3.64
C ASN A 384 -6.18 41.27 -3.48
N ASN A 385 -5.74 40.62 -4.55
CA ASN A 385 -4.45 39.91 -4.66
C ASN A 385 -4.24 38.75 -3.65
N ALA A 386 -5.25 38.33 -2.90
CA ALA A 386 -5.12 37.18 -2.02
C ALA A 386 -4.87 35.89 -2.84
N VAL A 387 -4.02 35.01 -2.30
CA VAL A 387 -3.74 33.71 -2.88
C VAL A 387 -5.03 32.90 -2.87
N GLY A 388 -5.45 32.37 -4.02
CA GLY A 388 -6.63 31.52 -4.10
C GLY A 388 -6.43 30.21 -3.34
N THR A 389 -7.51 29.52 -3.00
CA THR A 389 -7.47 28.25 -2.26
C THR A 389 -7.63 27.06 -3.20
N CYS A 390 -7.04 25.93 -2.85
CA CYS A 390 -7.10 24.70 -3.63
C CYS A 390 -7.56 23.54 -2.75
N TYR A 391 -8.54 22.75 -3.21
CA TYR A 391 -9.08 21.62 -2.48
C TYR A 391 -9.11 20.36 -3.33
N HIS A 392 -8.63 19.24 -2.79
CA HIS A 392 -8.67 17.95 -3.45
C HIS A 392 -10.07 17.34 -3.45
N PHE A 393 -10.37 16.53 -4.46
CA PHE A 393 -11.61 15.73 -4.54
C PHE A 393 -11.39 14.40 -5.29
N GLY A 394 -12.36 13.50 -5.15
CA GLY A 394 -12.48 12.22 -5.85
C GLY A 394 -11.93 11.05 -5.05
N GLY A 395 -11.75 9.91 -5.74
CA GLY A 395 -11.26 8.62 -5.24
C GLY A 395 -10.44 8.69 -3.95
N PRO A 396 -9.18 9.18 -4.01
CA PRO A 396 -8.25 9.12 -2.88
C PRO A 396 -8.73 9.81 -1.60
N TRP A 397 -9.64 10.79 -1.71
CA TRP A 397 -10.04 11.68 -0.62
C TRP A 397 -11.50 11.56 -0.21
N THR A 398 -12.17 10.44 -0.56
CA THR A 398 -13.53 10.11 -0.10
C THR A 398 -14.67 10.97 -0.68
N TYR A 399 -14.46 12.25 -0.98
CA TYR A 399 -15.52 13.19 -1.36
C TYR A 399 -15.48 13.57 -2.83
N GLU A 400 -16.64 13.56 -3.50
CA GLU A 400 -16.74 14.03 -4.89
C GLU A 400 -16.66 15.57 -5.02
N ALA A 401 -16.34 16.05 -6.22
CA ALA A 401 -16.16 17.49 -6.50
C ALA A 401 -17.34 18.37 -6.06
N PHE A 402 -18.57 17.88 -6.25
CA PHE A 402 -19.77 18.66 -5.89
C PHE A 402 -19.90 18.87 -4.39
N ALA A 403 -19.60 17.85 -3.59
CA ALA A 403 -19.63 17.94 -2.13
C ALA A 403 -18.58 18.93 -1.61
N VAL A 404 -17.37 18.91 -2.20
CA VAL A 404 -16.31 19.87 -1.87
C VAL A 404 -16.72 21.30 -2.25
N LYS A 405 -17.26 21.53 -3.45
CA LYS A 405 -17.75 22.86 -3.87
C LYS A 405 -18.83 23.39 -2.93
N GLU A 406 -19.80 22.55 -2.56
CA GLU A 406 -20.89 22.92 -1.65
C GLU A 406 -20.34 23.32 -0.27
N ALA A 407 -19.34 22.59 0.25
CA ALA A 407 -18.68 22.92 1.51
C ALA A 407 -17.91 24.25 1.43
N ILE A 408 -17.16 24.50 0.35
CA ILE A 408 -16.47 25.79 0.13
C ILE A 408 -17.47 26.94 0.11
N GLY A 409 -18.57 26.80 -0.63
CA GLY A 409 -19.61 27.81 -0.69
C GLY A 409 -20.26 28.08 0.68
N HIS A 410 -20.41 27.04 1.50
CA HIS A 410 -21.00 27.15 2.84
C HIS A 410 -20.07 27.83 3.85
N TYR A 411 -18.82 27.39 3.96
CA TYR A 411 -17.89 27.86 5.00
C TYR A 411 -17.11 29.10 4.62
N LEU A 412 -16.73 29.24 3.33
CA LEU A 412 -15.82 30.30 2.88
C LEU A 412 -16.52 31.42 2.13
N GLN A 413 -17.81 31.27 1.79
CA GLN A 413 -18.61 32.23 1.00
C GLN A 413 -18.04 32.54 -0.42
N ASP A 414 -16.96 31.86 -0.83
CA ASP A 414 -16.19 32.09 -2.06
C ASP A 414 -16.44 31.05 -3.17
N GLY A 415 -17.44 30.18 -3.01
CA GLY A 415 -17.69 29.04 -3.91
C GLY A 415 -18.17 29.37 -5.34
N ARG A 416 -18.22 30.65 -5.74
CA ARG A 416 -18.79 31.08 -7.04
C ARG A 416 -17.80 31.01 -8.20
N GLU A 417 -16.48 31.13 -7.96
CA GLU A 417 -15.46 31.14 -9.01
C GLU A 417 -14.42 30.02 -8.81
N CYS A 418 -14.91 28.79 -8.71
CA CYS A 418 -14.04 27.61 -8.66
C CYS A 418 -13.88 26.98 -10.05
N VAL A 419 -12.63 26.76 -10.46
CA VAL A 419 -12.29 26.00 -11.67
C VAL A 419 -11.77 24.61 -11.32
N VAL A 420 -11.98 23.65 -12.21
CA VAL A 420 -11.59 22.25 -11.98
C VAL A 420 -10.27 21.96 -12.70
N ARG A 421 -9.29 21.42 -11.97
CA ARG A 421 -8.11 20.75 -12.53
C ARG A 421 -8.26 19.25 -12.33
N CYS A 422 -8.21 18.47 -13.41
CA CYS A 422 -8.28 17.01 -13.35
C CYS A 422 -6.90 16.39 -13.20
N ASP A 423 -6.80 15.35 -12.38
CA ASP A 423 -5.60 14.53 -12.30
C ASP A 423 -5.46 13.70 -13.60
N GLY A 424 -4.23 13.57 -14.09
CA GLY A 424 -3.92 12.54 -15.08
C GLY A 424 -3.95 11.14 -14.44
N GLU A 425 -4.04 10.07 -15.24
CA GLU A 425 -4.14 8.69 -14.72
C GLU A 425 -3.02 8.32 -13.73
N GLU A 426 -1.77 8.70 -14.04
CA GLU A 426 -0.62 8.45 -13.16
C GLU A 426 -0.67 9.30 -11.86
N GLU A 427 -1.14 10.54 -11.95
CA GLU A 427 -1.30 11.42 -10.79
C GLU A 427 -2.41 10.92 -9.87
N ALA A 428 -3.56 10.54 -10.44
CA ALA A 428 -4.68 9.94 -9.70
C ALA A 428 -4.26 8.65 -8.98
N LEU A 429 -3.51 7.77 -9.65
CA LEU A 429 -2.99 6.54 -9.03
C LEU A 429 -1.95 6.84 -7.94
N ARG A 430 -1.03 7.78 -8.16
CA ARG A 430 -0.05 8.18 -7.14
C ARG A 430 -0.75 8.73 -5.90
N ASN A 431 -1.72 9.62 -6.09
CA ASN A 431 -2.52 10.18 -4.99
C ASN A 431 -3.28 9.08 -4.25
N LEU A 432 -3.93 8.14 -4.96
CA LEU A 432 -4.57 6.97 -4.35
C LEU A 432 -3.59 6.17 -3.50
N TRP A 433 -2.40 5.90 -4.03
CA TRP A 433 -1.36 5.12 -3.35
C TRP A 433 -0.86 5.81 -2.08
N GLU A 434 -0.52 7.10 -2.17
CA GLU A 434 0.03 7.88 -1.06
C GLU A 434 -0.99 8.08 0.06
N VAL A 435 -2.26 8.34 -0.28
CA VAL A 435 -3.31 8.42 0.75
C VAL A 435 -3.54 7.04 1.37
N THR A 436 -3.60 5.97 0.56
CA THR A 436 -3.71 4.60 1.09
C THR A 436 -2.55 4.27 2.03
N GLN A 437 -1.33 4.69 1.69
CA GLN A 437 -0.15 4.49 2.52
C GLN A 437 -0.25 5.22 3.87
N LYS A 438 -0.81 6.43 3.89
CA LYS A 438 -1.01 7.20 5.12
C LYS A 438 -2.13 6.61 5.99
N SER A 439 -3.16 6.03 5.37
CA SER A 439 -4.36 5.57 6.05
C SER A 439 -4.30 4.10 6.51
N LEU A 440 -3.45 3.27 5.89
CA LEU A 440 -3.37 1.83 6.14
C LEU A 440 -1.96 1.38 6.55
N LEU A 441 -1.89 0.32 7.36
CA LEU A 441 -0.64 -0.26 7.84
C LEU A 441 0.04 -1.12 6.76
N SER A 442 1.37 -1.19 6.82
CA SER A 442 2.19 -2.10 6.00
C SER A 442 2.05 -1.89 4.48
N ILE A 443 1.55 -0.73 4.04
CA ILE A 443 1.52 -0.33 2.64
C ILE A 443 2.89 0.20 2.25
N SER A 444 3.51 -0.41 1.24
CA SER A 444 4.80 0.06 0.76
C SER A 444 4.65 1.36 -0.06
N PRO A 445 5.68 2.23 -0.09
CA PRO A 445 5.65 3.48 -0.85
C PRO A 445 5.34 3.29 -2.34
N TYR A 446 4.83 4.35 -2.97
CA TYR A 446 4.63 4.41 -4.42
C TYR A 446 5.98 4.20 -5.14
N PRO A 447 6.09 3.22 -6.05
CA PRO A 447 7.35 2.95 -6.73
C PRO A 447 7.71 4.09 -7.69
N GLY A 448 8.99 4.47 -7.72
CA GLY A 448 9.49 5.45 -8.68
C GLY A 448 9.36 4.98 -10.14
N ARG A 449 9.33 5.93 -11.08
CA ARG A 449 9.40 5.61 -12.51
C ARG A 449 10.66 4.81 -12.82
N GLY A 450 10.51 3.75 -13.61
CA GLY A 450 11.60 2.87 -14.01
C GLY A 450 12.02 1.86 -12.93
N PHE A 451 11.16 1.60 -11.94
CA PHE A 451 11.41 0.60 -10.90
C PHE A 451 11.70 -0.80 -11.48
N LEU A 452 11.10 -1.12 -12.64
CA LEU A 452 11.40 -2.33 -13.39
C LEU A 452 11.99 -1.96 -14.75
N LYS A 453 13.22 -2.41 -14.99
CA LYS A 453 14.00 -2.08 -16.20
C LYS A 453 13.90 -3.22 -17.21
N PHE A 454 12.75 -3.39 -17.85
CA PHE A 454 12.72 -4.12 -19.12
C PHE A 454 13.05 -3.14 -20.24
N THR A 455 13.75 -3.59 -21.26
CA THR A 455 14.26 -2.75 -22.34
C THR A 455 13.20 -1.82 -22.98
N ASN A 456 13.64 -0.63 -23.39
CA ASN A 456 12.99 0.45 -24.15
C ASN A 456 11.86 1.30 -23.52
N ARG A 457 11.08 0.81 -22.55
CA ARG A 457 10.05 1.66 -21.89
C ARG A 457 10.26 1.74 -20.39
N VAL A 458 10.28 2.96 -19.86
CA VAL A 458 10.33 3.22 -18.42
C VAL A 458 9.05 2.67 -17.80
N SER A 459 9.17 1.69 -16.91
CA SER A 459 8.01 1.16 -16.19
C SER A 459 7.36 2.25 -15.34
N VAL A 460 6.09 2.52 -15.58
CA VAL A 460 5.26 3.41 -14.77
C VAL A 460 4.31 2.54 -13.94
N PRO A 461 4.16 2.81 -12.63
CA PRO A 461 3.21 2.09 -11.81
C PRO A 461 1.79 2.20 -12.39
N ASN A 462 1.01 1.13 -12.30
CA ASN A 462 -0.37 1.11 -12.78
C ASN A 462 -1.31 0.50 -11.72
N LEU A 463 -2.62 0.50 -12.02
CA LEU A 463 -3.62 -0.02 -11.09
C LEU A 463 -3.35 -1.49 -10.72
N ASN A 464 -2.85 -2.32 -11.63
CA ASN A 464 -2.54 -3.73 -11.34
C ASN A 464 -1.42 -3.85 -10.28
N ASP A 465 -0.43 -2.96 -10.27
CA ASP A 465 0.59 -2.96 -9.22
C ASP A 465 -0.02 -2.58 -7.86
N PHE A 466 -0.95 -1.62 -7.84
CA PHE A 466 -1.66 -1.23 -6.63
C PHE A 466 -2.50 -2.40 -6.09
N GLU A 467 -3.24 -3.07 -6.97
CA GLU A 467 -4.02 -4.25 -6.62
C GLU A 467 -3.15 -5.42 -6.13
N ALA A 468 -1.99 -5.66 -6.76
CA ALA A 468 -1.04 -6.69 -6.33
C ALA A 468 -0.41 -6.38 -4.97
N MET A 469 -0.25 -5.10 -4.63
CA MET A 469 0.18 -4.66 -3.30
C MET A 469 -0.93 -4.85 -2.26
N MET A 470 -2.16 -4.44 -2.60
CA MET A 470 -3.31 -4.49 -1.70
C MET A 470 -3.72 -5.93 -1.40
N ARG A 471 -3.81 -6.81 -2.40
CA ARG A 471 -4.36 -8.18 -2.28
C ARG A 471 -3.81 -9.01 -1.11
N PRO A 472 -2.49 -9.15 -0.89
CA PRO A 472 -1.98 -9.96 0.22
C PRO A 472 -2.22 -9.31 1.60
N ARG A 473 -2.36 -7.98 1.67
CA ARG A 473 -2.48 -7.23 2.94
C ARG A 473 -3.94 -7.00 3.30
N TYR A 474 -4.70 -6.50 2.34
CA TYR A 474 -6.10 -6.12 2.40
C TYR A 474 -6.89 -6.90 1.34
N PRO A 475 -7.13 -8.21 1.54
CA PRO A 475 -7.93 -9.01 0.63
C PRO A 475 -9.38 -8.51 0.58
N VAL A 476 -10.04 -8.80 -0.53
CA VAL A 476 -11.46 -8.50 -0.74
C VAL A 476 -12.29 -9.43 0.14
N GLU A 477 -13.20 -8.85 0.91
CA GLU A 477 -14.24 -9.57 1.63
C GLU A 477 -15.40 -9.80 0.67
N GLU A 478 -15.50 -11.01 0.12
CA GLU A 478 -16.50 -11.38 -0.89
C GLU A 478 -17.93 -11.13 -0.42
N ASN A 479 -18.23 -11.41 0.85
CA ASN A 479 -19.57 -11.20 1.43
C ASN A 479 -19.94 -9.71 1.58
N CYS A 480 -18.96 -8.82 1.46
CA CYS A 480 -19.09 -7.37 1.62
C CYS A 480 -18.76 -6.59 0.35
N SER A 481 -18.62 -7.30 -0.78
CA SER A 481 -18.29 -6.73 -2.08
C SER A 481 -19.30 -7.24 -3.11
N GLY A 482 -19.55 -6.47 -4.16
CA GLY A 482 -20.57 -6.85 -5.14
C GLY A 482 -20.91 -5.73 -6.10
N SER A 483 -22.09 -5.85 -6.72
CA SER A 483 -22.60 -4.90 -7.70
C SER A 483 -24.08 -4.61 -7.44
N CYS A 484 -24.50 -3.36 -7.62
CA CYS A 484 -25.87 -2.91 -7.35
C CYS A 484 -26.29 -1.77 -8.30
N VAL A 485 -27.59 -1.56 -8.45
CA VAL A 485 -28.16 -0.39 -9.16
C VAL A 485 -28.81 0.57 -8.16
N ASP A 486 -29.56 0.05 -7.19
CA ASP A 486 -30.09 0.81 -6.05
C ASP A 486 -29.36 0.46 -4.75
N CYS A 487 -28.11 0.93 -4.67
CA CYS A 487 -27.16 0.55 -3.63
C CYS A 487 -27.53 1.06 -2.22
N VAL A 488 -28.45 2.01 -2.11
CA VAL A 488 -28.92 2.58 -0.83
C VAL A 488 -29.84 1.60 -0.10
N GLU A 489 -30.64 0.86 -0.85
CA GLU A 489 -31.55 -0.14 -0.31
C GLU A 489 -30.93 -1.53 -0.15
N ASP A 490 -29.77 -1.76 -0.79
CA ASP A 490 -29.04 -3.02 -0.70
C ASP A 490 -28.68 -3.36 0.76
N THR A 491 -29.10 -4.54 1.21
CA THR A 491 -28.81 -5.05 2.56
C THR A 491 -27.37 -5.52 2.71
N GLY A 492 -26.70 -5.91 1.62
CA GLY A 492 -25.32 -6.39 1.62
C GLY A 492 -24.33 -5.31 2.07
N THR A 493 -24.65 -4.04 1.85
CA THR A 493 -23.80 -2.90 2.23
C THR A 493 -23.93 -2.50 3.70
N ARG A 494 -24.97 -2.95 4.42
CA ARG A 494 -25.37 -2.38 5.73
C ARG A 494 -24.60 -2.88 6.96
N LYS A 495 -23.71 -3.87 6.82
CA LYS A 495 -23.08 -4.55 7.97
C LYS A 495 -21.57 -4.81 7.83
N CYS A 496 -20.91 -4.11 6.94
CA CYS A 496 -19.52 -4.40 6.58
C CYS A 496 -18.59 -3.32 7.11
N SER A 497 -17.78 -3.63 8.13
CA SER A 497 -16.65 -2.76 8.51
C SER A 497 -15.48 -3.08 7.59
N CYS A 498 -15.06 -2.11 6.77
CA CYS A 498 -13.95 -2.25 5.83
C CYS A 498 -12.80 -1.35 6.28
N ASN A 499 -11.55 -1.82 6.15
CA ASN A 499 -10.41 -0.93 6.31
C ASN A 499 -10.21 -0.07 5.06
N PHE A 500 -10.58 -0.60 3.89
CA PHE A 500 -10.58 0.10 2.62
C PHE A 500 -11.87 -0.24 1.89
N ALA A 501 -12.69 0.76 1.59
CA ALA A 501 -13.89 0.63 0.80
C ALA A 501 -13.71 1.41 -0.50
N ARG A 502 -14.15 0.83 -1.62
CA ARG A 502 -14.10 1.46 -2.94
C ARG A 502 -15.43 1.27 -3.64
N VAL A 503 -15.94 2.34 -4.23
CA VAL A 503 -17.18 2.33 -5.01
C VAL A 503 -16.89 2.92 -6.38
N LYS A 504 -17.35 2.22 -7.42
CA LYS A 504 -17.32 2.66 -8.82
C LYS A 504 -18.73 2.64 -9.39
N CYS A 505 -19.24 3.79 -9.80
CA CYS A 505 -20.59 3.91 -10.34
C CYS A 505 -20.55 4.44 -11.77
N GLN A 506 -21.22 3.72 -12.67
CA GLN A 506 -21.54 4.21 -14.01
C GLN A 506 -22.86 4.95 -13.95
N VAL A 507 -22.83 6.23 -14.31
CA VAL A 507 -23.99 7.12 -14.22
C VAL A 507 -24.21 7.86 -15.53
N ARG A 508 -25.47 8.19 -15.81
CA ARG A 508 -25.87 8.94 -16.99
C ARG A 508 -26.59 10.20 -16.55
N THR A 509 -26.21 11.35 -17.10
CA THR A 509 -27.01 12.56 -16.88
C THR A 509 -28.31 12.43 -17.69
N LYS A 510 -29.47 12.73 -17.09
CA LYS A 510 -30.75 12.63 -17.81
C LYS A 510 -30.83 13.58 -19.00
N ALA A 511 -30.10 14.70 -18.96
CA ALA A 511 -30.08 15.71 -20.00
C ALA A 511 -29.16 15.38 -21.19
N GLU A 512 -27.92 14.95 -20.95
CA GLU A 512 -26.90 14.84 -22.00
C GLU A 512 -26.72 13.40 -22.50
N GLN A 513 -27.36 12.42 -21.83
CA GLN A 513 -27.28 11.02 -22.21
C GLN A 513 -25.85 10.43 -22.28
N GLN A 514 -24.84 11.16 -21.80
CA GLN A 514 -23.46 10.71 -21.70
C GLN A 514 -23.22 9.98 -20.38
N GLU A 515 -22.50 8.86 -20.46
CA GLU A 515 -22.10 8.08 -19.31
C GLU A 515 -20.80 8.60 -18.69
N ASN A 516 -20.77 8.66 -17.37
CA ASN A 516 -19.60 9.02 -16.56
C ASN A 516 -19.32 7.90 -15.55
N LYS A 517 -18.06 7.74 -15.15
CA LYS A 517 -17.64 6.74 -14.18
C LYS A 517 -17.12 7.45 -12.93
N ILE A 518 -17.90 7.42 -11.87
CA ILE A 518 -17.53 8.03 -10.59
C ILE A 518 -16.81 6.98 -9.75
N GLU A 519 -15.66 7.35 -9.19
CA GLU A 519 -14.91 6.50 -8.28
C GLU A 519 -14.63 7.21 -6.96
N LEU A 520 -15.03 6.59 -5.85
CA LEU A 520 -14.72 7.05 -4.49
C LEU A 520 -14.07 5.92 -3.67
N VAL A 521 -13.16 6.30 -2.77
CA VAL A 521 -12.50 5.41 -1.82
C VAL A 521 -12.63 6.01 -0.43
N ALA A 522 -12.89 5.18 0.58
CA ALA A 522 -12.86 5.56 1.98
C ALA A 522 -12.06 4.55 2.80
N TYR A 523 -11.55 5.00 3.95
CA TYR A 523 -10.73 4.20 4.85
C TYR A 523 -11.43 4.05 6.19
N ASN A 524 -11.44 2.83 6.73
CA ASN A 524 -12.16 2.46 7.96
C ASN A 524 -13.66 2.76 7.93
N GLU A 525 -14.25 2.76 6.72
CA GLU A 525 -15.66 3.06 6.46
C GLU A 525 -16.30 1.95 5.64
N ASP A 526 -17.63 1.92 5.61
CA ASP A 526 -18.39 0.95 4.81
C ASP A 526 -18.74 1.48 3.39
N PRO A 527 -19.06 0.61 2.42
CA PRO A 527 -19.47 1.06 1.08
C PRO A 527 -20.75 1.90 1.09
N ARG A 528 -21.64 1.72 2.07
CA ARG A 528 -22.89 2.47 2.19
C ARG A 528 -22.64 3.94 2.53
N PHE A 529 -21.64 4.22 3.37
CA PHE A 529 -21.15 5.56 3.65
C PHE A 529 -20.74 6.25 2.34
N LEU A 530 -19.93 5.60 1.51
CA LEU A 530 -19.53 6.11 0.19
C LEU A 530 -20.74 6.37 -0.73
N PHE A 531 -21.70 5.46 -0.79
CA PHE A 531 -22.94 5.69 -1.55
C PHE A 531 -23.73 6.91 -1.06
N GLY A 532 -23.73 7.17 0.26
CA GLY A 532 -24.36 8.36 0.84
C GLY A 532 -23.71 9.68 0.39
N LEU A 533 -22.42 9.66 0.04
CA LEU A 533 -21.67 10.83 -0.42
C LEU A 533 -21.82 11.10 -1.93
N LEU A 534 -22.21 10.09 -2.72
CA LEU A 534 -22.35 10.22 -4.16
C LEU A 534 -23.61 11.02 -4.54
N SER A 535 -23.45 12.08 -5.34
CA SER A 535 -24.55 12.90 -5.88
C SER A 535 -25.75 12.13 -6.49
N PRO A 536 -25.58 11.00 -7.23
CA PRO A 536 -26.70 10.25 -7.82
C PRO A 536 -27.59 9.58 -6.76
N PHE A 537 -27.09 9.38 -5.54
CA PHE A 537 -27.83 8.76 -4.43
C PHE A 537 -28.25 9.77 -3.37
N SER A 538 -27.76 11.02 -3.44
CA SER A 538 -28.06 12.09 -2.50
C SER A 538 -29.04 13.11 -3.10
N LYS A 539 -28.79 14.42 -2.94
CA LYS A 539 -29.69 15.53 -3.31
C LYS A 539 -30.00 15.58 -4.81
N LYS A 540 -29.24 14.88 -5.66
CA LYS A 540 -29.31 14.97 -7.13
C LYS A 540 -29.76 13.65 -7.79
N LYS A 541 -30.46 12.78 -7.07
CA LYS A 541 -31.07 11.55 -7.63
C LYS A 541 -31.96 11.81 -8.85
N ASP A 542 -32.57 13.00 -8.94
CA ASP A 542 -33.41 13.35 -10.08
C ASP A 542 -32.62 13.81 -11.32
N VAL A 543 -31.33 14.13 -11.19
CA VAL A 543 -30.46 14.57 -12.30
C VAL A 543 -29.77 13.39 -12.97
N TYR A 544 -29.37 12.39 -12.19
CA TYR A 544 -28.56 11.28 -12.66
C TYR A 544 -29.37 9.97 -12.67
N GLN A 545 -29.15 9.18 -13.70
CA GLN A 545 -29.58 7.78 -13.76
C GLN A 545 -28.37 6.91 -13.46
N VAL A 546 -28.43 6.11 -12.40
CA VAL A 546 -27.40 5.10 -12.12
C VAL A 546 -27.63 3.91 -13.05
N VAL A 547 -26.62 3.56 -13.84
CA VAL A 547 -26.64 2.38 -14.72
C VAL A 547 -26.28 1.13 -13.92
N GLY A 548 -25.24 1.25 -13.08
CA GLY A 548 -24.79 0.22 -12.16
C GLY A 548 -23.58 0.70 -11.38
N CYS A 549 -23.35 0.09 -10.23
CA CYS A 549 -22.20 0.33 -9.39
C CYS A 549 -21.57 -0.99 -8.96
N ASP A 550 -20.24 -0.99 -8.91
CA ASP A 550 -19.45 -2.02 -8.26
C ASP A 550 -18.90 -1.47 -6.95
N TYR A 551 -18.91 -2.26 -5.90
CA TYR A 551 -18.33 -1.90 -4.62
C TYR A 551 -17.47 -3.02 -4.07
N GLU A 552 -16.40 -2.61 -3.39
CA GLU A 552 -15.36 -3.48 -2.92
C GLU A 552 -15.04 -3.10 -1.47
N CYS A 553 -15.15 -4.09 -0.59
CA CYS A 553 -14.77 -3.99 0.81
C CYS A 553 -13.52 -4.83 1.03
N ARG A 554 -12.45 -4.20 1.52
CA ARG A 554 -11.23 -4.88 1.90
C ARG A 554 -10.98 -4.74 3.39
N LYS A 555 -10.55 -5.83 4.01
CA LYS A 555 -10.17 -5.87 5.43
C LYS A 555 -8.71 -6.22 5.57
N ALA A 556 -8.05 -5.65 6.57
CA ALA A 556 -6.71 -6.04 6.94
C ALA A 556 -6.71 -7.55 7.22
N SER A 557 -5.79 -8.27 6.59
CA SER A 557 -5.48 -9.62 7.02
C SER A 557 -5.01 -9.53 8.47
N PRO A 558 -5.40 -10.43 9.39
CA PRO A 558 -5.15 -10.19 10.81
C PRO A 558 -3.66 -10.16 11.17
N ASP A 559 -2.81 -10.67 10.29
CA ASP A 559 -1.36 -10.63 10.39
C ASP A 559 -0.72 -9.32 9.90
N VAL A 560 -1.48 -8.40 9.27
CA VAL A 560 -1.01 -7.03 8.98
C VAL A 560 -0.81 -6.23 10.27
N ALA A 561 -1.53 -6.59 11.35
CA ALA A 561 -1.37 -5.97 12.67
C ALA A 561 -0.14 -6.47 13.45
N VAL A 562 0.54 -7.51 12.95
CA VAL A 562 1.81 -8.02 13.51
C VAL A 562 2.90 -6.96 13.26
N PRO A 563 3.97 -6.89 14.09
CA PRO A 563 5.06 -5.91 13.94
C PRO A 563 5.46 -5.62 12.49
N ALA A 564 5.80 -4.35 12.23
CA ALA A 564 6.02 -3.74 10.90
C ALA A 564 7.06 -4.42 9.98
N SER A 565 7.71 -5.50 10.41
CA SER A 565 8.71 -6.25 9.67
C SER A 565 8.17 -7.44 8.89
N VAL A 566 6.85 -7.67 8.84
CA VAL A 566 6.30 -8.81 8.07
C VAL A 566 6.50 -8.58 6.57
N ARG A 567 7.18 -9.52 5.90
CA ARG A 567 7.33 -9.55 4.44
C ARG A 567 6.12 -10.24 3.81
N PHE A 568 5.41 -9.49 2.97
CA PHE A 568 4.31 -9.98 2.14
C PHE A 568 4.80 -10.22 0.71
N LEU A 569 4.56 -11.42 0.18
CA LEU A 569 4.85 -11.72 -1.23
C LEU A 569 3.75 -11.15 -2.12
N GLU A 570 4.13 -10.24 -3.03
CA GLU A 570 3.17 -9.60 -3.94
C GLU A 570 3.02 -10.40 -5.23
N THR A 571 1.82 -10.90 -5.46
CA THR A 571 1.50 -11.78 -6.59
C THR A 571 0.22 -11.36 -7.30
N GLU A 572 0.12 -11.79 -8.56
CA GLU A 572 -1.08 -11.66 -9.38
C GLU A 572 -1.49 -13.01 -10.00
N PRO A 573 -2.77 -13.21 -10.35
CA PRO A 573 -3.21 -14.41 -11.05
C PRO A 573 -2.47 -14.59 -12.37
N ALA A 574 -1.96 -15.80 -12.61
CA ALA A 574 -1.13 -16.05 -13.79
C ALA A 574 -1.93 -16.36 -15.08
N GLY A 575 -3.27 -16.35 -15.03
CA GLY A 575 -4.15 -16.63 -16.17
C GLY A 575 -4.10 -18.09 -16.64
N ASP A 576 -5.01 -18.47 -17.55
CA ASP A 576 -5.23 -19.88 -17.91
C ASP A 576 -4.06 -20.52 -18.67
N GLY A 577 -3.41 -19.76 -19.56
CA GLY A 577 -2.25 -20.23 -20.34
C GLY A 577 -0.94 -20.36 -19.55
N SER A 578 -0.91 -19.97 -18.27
CA SER A 578 0.28 -20.15 -17.44
C SER A 578 0.29 -21.52 -16.76
N PRO A 579 1.46 -22.18 -16.64
CA PRO A 579 1.65 -23.38 -15.82
C PRO A 579 1.54 -23.10 -14.31
N LEU A 580 1.58 -21.84 -13.90
CA LEU A 580 1.48 -21.41 -12.50
C LEU A 580 0.10 -20.87 -12.20
N LYS A 581 -0.31 -20.91 -10.92
CA LYS A 581 -1.55 -20.28 -10.44
C LYS A 581 -1.35 -18.78 -10.23
N LEU A 582 -0.21 -18.41 -9.65
CA LEU A 582 0.20 -17.06 -9.32
C LEU A 582 1.53 -16.74 -10.01
N ARG A 583 1.73 -15.47 -10.34
CA ARG A 583 3.02 -14.92 -10.78
C ARG A 583 3.39 -13.73 -9.92
N LEU A 584 4.65 -13.32 -9.96
CA LEU A 584 5.11 -12.17 -9.18
C LEU A 584 4.49 -10.87 -9.71
N SER A 585 4.28 -9.90 -8.82
CA SER A 585 3.99 -8.54 -9.26
C SER A 585 5.23 -7.93 -9.94
N ARG A 586 5.04 -6.90 -10.76
CA ARG A 586 6.18 -6.12 -11.32
C ARG A 586 7.12 -5.62 -10.23
N ARG A 587 6.57 -5.23 -9.09
CA ARG A 587 7.34 -4.71 -7.96
C ARG A 587 8.14 -5.82 -7.27
N GLU A 588 7.55 -6.98 -7.05
CA GLU A 588 8.30 -8.11 -6.47
C GLU A 588 9.40 -8.58 -7.42
N LEU A 589 9.12 -8.64 -8.73
CA LEU A 589 10.12 -8.97 -9.74
C LEU A 589 11.27 -7.95 -9.80
N SER A 590 10.98 -6.66 -9.58
CA SER A 590 12.00 -5.61 -9.56
C SER A 590 13.03 -5.79 -8.43
N LYS A 591 12.62 -6.36 -7.29
CA LYS A 591 13.53 -6.66 -6.18
C LYS A 591 14.56 -7.73 -6.54
N LEU A 592 14.22 -8.60 -7.50
CA LEU A 592 15.10 -9.65 -8.01
C LEU A 592 15.99 -9.17 -9.15
N GLN A 593 15.71 -8.00 -9.73
CA GLN A 593 16.39 -7.52 -10.92
C GLN A 593 17.82 -7.09 -10.62
N LEU A 594 18.74 -7.59 -11.44
CA LEU A 594 20.15 -7.19 -11.45
C LEU A 594 20.42 -6.23 -12.61
N PRO A 595 21.47 -5.40 -12.51
CA PRO A 595 22.00 -4.68 -13.67
C PRO A 595 22.31 -5.66 -14.80
N LEU A 596 21.91 -5.32 -16.04
CA LEU A 596 22.15 -6.18 -17.21
C LEU A 596 23.64 -6.53 -17.39
N ALA A 597 24.54 -5.62 -17.02
CA ALA A 597 25.98 -5.82 -17.02
C ALA A 597 26.45 -7.04 -16.20
N GLN A 598 25.68 -7.49 -15.21
CA GLN A 598 26.00 -8.71 -14.45
C GLN A 598 25.64 -10.00 -15.21
N CYS A 599 24.85 -9.90 -16.27
CA CYS A 599 24.55 -10.97 -17.21
C CYS A 599 25.28 -10.79 -18.56
N GLU A 600 26.08 -9.72 -18.73
CA GLU A 600 26.94 -9.53 -19.90
C GLU A 600 28.15 -10.48 -19.77
N GLY A 601 28.44 -11.29 -20.81
CA GLY A 601 29.44 -12.37 -20.76
C GLY A 601 28.87 -13.80 -20.72
N TYR A 602 27.58 -13.96 -21.00
CA TYR A 602 26.94 -15.29 -21.03
C TYR A 602 27.51 -16.24 -22.08
N ASP A 603 28.20 -15.71 -23.09
CA ASP A 603 28.84 -16.46 -24.16
C ASP A 603 30.18 -17.10 -23.74
N THR A 604 30.74 -16.70 -22.59
CA THR A 604 32.02 -17.21 -22.08
C THR A 604 31.91 -18.02 -20.79
N ASP A 605 30.74 -18.01 -20.15
CA ASP A 605 30.50 -18.55 -18.80
C ASP A 605 29.66 -19.84 -18.84
N ASP A 606 29.58 -20.56 -17.70
CA ASP A 606 28.78 -21.79 -17.49
C ASP A 606 27.24 -21.52 -17.47
N TRP A 607 26.73 -20.90 -18.53
CA TRP A 607 25.30 -20.70 -18.73
C TRP A 607 24.67 -21.88 -19.42
N HIS A 608 23.50 -22.29 -18.94
CA HIS A 608 22.74 -23.38 -19.53
C HIS A 608 21.32 -22.89 -19.84
N PRO A 609 20.69 -23.39 -20.92
CA PRO A 609 19.30 -23.05 -21.21
C PRO A 609 18.42 -23.47 -20.03
N LEU A 610 17.48 -22.59 -19.65
CA LEU A 610 16.45 -22.95 -18.69
C LEU A 610 15.53 -23.98 -19.35
N GLU A 611 15.51 -25.17 -18.77
CA GLU A 611 14.76 -26.30 -19.28
C GLU A 611 13.25 -26.18 -18.99
N GLU A 612 12.48 -27.21 -19.35
CA GLU A 612 11.06 -27.28 -19.06
C GLU A 612 10.78 -27.29 -17.54
N ILE A 613 9.62 -26.77 -17.16
CA ILE A 613 9.20 -26.66 -15.75
C ILE A 613 9.26 -28.04 -15.09
N GLY A 614 9.84 -28.06 -13.89
CA GLY A 614 9.99 -29.29 -13.10
C GLY A 614 11.39 -29.88 -13.15
N ARG A 615 12.22 -29.52 -14.14
CA ARG A 615 13.66 -29.84 -14.13
C ARG A 615 14.42 -28.67 -13.53
N TYR A 616 14.49 -28.66 -12.20
CA TYR A 616 15.05 -27.54 -11.47
C TYR A 616 16.53 -27.38 -11.82
N PRO A 617 16.94 -26.24 -12.41
CA PRO A 617 18.35 -25.97 -12.59
C PRO A 617 19.03 -25.86 -11.23
N CYS A 618 20.35 -26.05 -11.22
CA CYS A 618 21.16 -25.94 -10.01
C CYS A 618 20.72 -26.89 -8.89
N TRP A 619 19.99 -27.96 -9.21
CA TRP A 619 19.42 -28.90 -8.24
C TRP A 619 18.56 -28.22 -7.16
N GLY A 620 17.82 -27.17 -7.55
CA GLY A 620 17.02 -26.35 -6.62
C GLY A 620 17.80 -25.27 -5.87
N GLY A 621 19.09 -25.07 -6.19
CA GLY A 621 19.93 -24.02 -5.64
C GLY A 621 19.62 -22.61 -6.16
N SER A 622 20.45 -21.64 -5.79
CA SER A 622 20.34 -20.26 -6.28
C SER A 622 21.17 -20.01 -7.53
N GLY A 623 20.90 -18.88 -8.17
CA GLY A 623 21.68 -18.43 -9.31
C GLY A 623 21.15 -17.15 -9.92
N VAL A 624 21.61 -16.89 -11.14
CA VAL A 624 21.19 -15.76 -11.95
C VAL A 624 20.54 -16.28 -13.23
N MET A 625 19.39 -15.71 -13.57
CA MET A 625 18.66 -15.99 -14.80
C MET A 625 18.75 -14.77 -15.73
N MET A 626 19.04 -15.04 -17.00
CA MET A 626 19.05 -14.06 -18.08
C MET A 626 18.01 -14.47 -19.13
N CYS A 627 17.13 -13.56 -19.50
CA CYS A 627 16.22 -13.77 -20.63
C CYS A 627 16.60 -12.87 -21.81
N LYS A 628 16.46 -13.42 -23.02
CA LYS A 628 16.87 -12.73 -24.26
C LYS A 628 15.70 -12.59 -25.22
N VAL A 629 15.75 -11.58 -26.08
CA VAL A 629 14.85 -11.47 -27.24
C VAL A 629 15.57 -11.94 -28.50
N PRO A 630 14.87 -12.63 -29.43
CA PRO A 630 15.42 -12.90 -30.74
C PRO A 630 15.69 -11.56 -31.45
N LYS A 631 16.94 -11.26 -31.78
CA LYS A 631 17.23 -10.09 -32.59
C LYS A 631 16.81 -10.38 -34.02
N ILE A 632 15.73 -9.74 -34.46
CA ILE A 632 15.31 -9.73 -35.85
C ILE A 632 16.29 -8.84 -36.61
N ASN A 633 17.44 -9.40 -37.01
CA ASN A 633 18.30 -8.75 -37.99
C ASN A 633 17.71 -8.99 -39.38
N ASP A 634 16.89 -8.06 -39.86
CA ASP A 634 16.31 -8.07 -41.22
C ASP A 634 17.34 -8.08 -42.36
N ARG A 635 18.64 -7.98 -42.06
CA ARG A 635 19.75 -7.99 -43.03
C ARG A 635 20.75 -9.12 -42.85
N CYS A 636 20.41 -10.17 -42.12
CA CYS A 636 21.22 -11.38 -42.18
C CYS A 636 21.04 -12.02 -43.56
N SER A 637 22.00 -11.75 -44.45
CA SER A 637 21.99 -12.22 -45.84
C SER A 637 21.74 -13.72 -45.89
N LYS A 638 20.82 -14.15 -46.76
CA LYS A 638 20.42 -15.56 -46.99
C LYS A 638 21.58 -16.54 -47.19
N TRP A 639 22.79 -16.05 -47.42
CA TRP A 639 23.95 -16.86 -47.76
C TRP A 639 24.60 -17.58 -46.58
N TRP A 640 24.48 -17.13 -45.32
CA TRP A 640 25.02 -17.86 -44.14
C TRP A 640 23.98 -17.99 -43.00
N PRO A 641 23.20 -19.08 -42.95
CA PRO A 641 22.13 -19.24 -41.96
C PRO A 641 22.59 -19.44 -40.51
N PHE A 642 23.87 -19.76 -40.26
CA PHE A 642 24.37 -20.08 -38.92
C PHE A 642 25.05 -18.91 -38.18
N ALA A 643 25.41 -17.83 -38.86
CA ALA A 643 26.30 -16.80 -38.28
C ALA A 643 25.58 -15.60 -37.62
N CYS A 644 24.25 -15.63 -37.48
CA CYS A 644 23.48 -14.38 -37.45
C CYS A 644 22.44 -14.22 -36.33
N LYS A 645 22.29 -15.19 -35.42
CA LYS A 645 21.43 -15.02 -34.24
C LYS A 645 22.24 -14.37 -33.10
N LYS A 646 22.38 -13.04 -33.14
CA LYS A 646 22.85 -12.30 -31.96
C LYS A 646 21.65 -12.10 -31.04
N TYR A 647 21.57 -12.81 -29.94
CA TYR A 647 20.53 -12.54 -28.96
C TYR A 647 20.88 -11.29 -28.15
N LEU A 648 19.88 -10.48 -27.80
CA LEU A 648 20.06 -9.32 -26.92
C LEU A 648 19.50 -9.66 -25.54
N PRO A 649 20.30 -9.60 -24.45
CA PRO A 649 19.79 -9.76 -23.10
C PRO A 649 18.81 -8.63 -22.82
N VAL A 650 17.62 -8.96 -22.31
CA VAL A 650 16.59 -7.98 -21.96
C VAL A 650 16.31 -7.91 -20.48
N SER A 651 16.69 -8.96 -19.74
CA SER A 651 16.51 -9.00 -18.30
C SER A 651 17.53 -9.91 -17.62
N CYS A 652 17.83 -9.61 -16.37
CA CYS A 652 18.79 -10.30 -15.51
C CYS A 652 18.20 -10.34 -14.10
N HIS A 653 17.99 -11.52 -13.53
CA HIS A 653 17.28 -11.69 -12.26
C HIS A 653 17.92 -12.76 -11.37
N ARG A 654 17.88 -12.57 -10.06
CA ARG A 654 18.22 -13.62 -9.09
C ARG A 654 17.07 -14.61 -8.95
N PHE A 655 17.41 -15.86 -8.69
CA PHE A 655 16.48 -16.90 -8.27
C PHE A 655 17.13 -17.78 -7.19
N GLY A 656 16.31 -18.58 -6.50
CA GLY A 656 16.79 -19.58 -5.55
C GLY A 656 16.01 -19.61 -4.25
N PRO A 657 16.47 -20.42 -3.27
CA PRO A 657 15.70 -20.74 -2.08
C PRO A 657 15.27 -19.53 -1.23
N VAL A 658 16.15 -18.55 -1.07
CA VAL A 658 15.87 -17.32 -0.29
C VAL A 658 15.18 -16.21 -1.11
N TRP A 659 15.10 -16.40 -2.43
CA TRP A 659 14.53 -15.45 -3.38
C TRP A 659 13.17 -15.97 -3.85
N ILE A 660 13.06 -16.34 -5.12
CA ILE A 660 11.88 -16.94 -5.75
C ILE A 660 12.36 -18.08 -6.64
N ASP A 661 11.50 -19.09 -6.83
CA ASP A 661 11.77 -20.16 -7.77
C ASP A 661 11.97 -19.64 -9.21
N VAL A 662 12.93 -20.24 -9.91
CA VAL A 662 13.35 -19.81 -11.25
C VAL A 662 12.21 -19.79 -12.26
N PHE A 663 11.28 -20.74 -12.20
CA PHE A 663 10.17 -20.80 -13.17
C PHE A 663 9.10 -19.76 -12.87
N ALA A 664 8.95 -19.34 -11.61
CA ALA A 664 8.09 -18.22 -11.25
C ALA A 664 8.71 -16.88 -11.71
N VAL A 665 10.03 -16.73 -11.60
CA VAL A 665 10.74 -15.58 -12.19
C VAL A 665 10.58 -15.58 -13.71
N GLU A 666 10.86 -16.69 -14.38
CA GLU A 666 10.74 -16.83 -15.84
C GLU A 666 9.32 -16.50 -16.34
N ASN A 667 8.31 -17.09 -15.72
CA ASN A 667 6.91 -16.86 -16.07
C ASN A 667 6.54 -15.38 -15.98
N THR A 668 6.98 -14.72 -14.92
CA THR A 668 6.69 -13.30 -14.70
C THR A 668 7.43 -12.42 -15.70
N VAL A 669 8.71 -12.72 -15.97
CA VAL A 669 9.54 -12.01 -16.95
C VAL A 669 8.91 -12.09 -18.34
N ARG A 670 8.51 -13.29 -18.78
CA ARG A 670 7.79 -13.53 -20.05
C ARG A 670 6.51 -12.70 -20.14
N TYR A 671 5.71 -12.68 -19.08
CA TYR A 671 4.45 -11.94 -19.08
C TYR A 671 4.66 -10.42 -19.22
N HIS A 672 5.61 -9.83 -18.49
CA HIS A 672 5.78 -8.37 -18.49
C HIS A 672 6.67 -7.82 -19.60
N SER A 673 7.58 -8.63 -20.17
CA SER A 673 8.46 -8.15 -21.26
C SER A 673 7.96 -8.55 -22.65
N GLY A 674 6.90 -9.36 -22.76
CA GLY A 674 6.31 -9.75 -24.03
C GLY A 674 7.14 -10.81 -24.77
N GLU A 675 7.70 -10.45 -25.92
CA GLU A 675 8.38 -11.35 -26.87
C GLU A 675 9.76 -11.86 -26.39
N ILE A 676 9.81 -12.47 -25.21
CA ILE A 676 11.02 -13.13 -24.71
C ILE A 676 11.18 -14.49 -25.40
N GLY A 677 12.38 -14.71 -25.93
CA GLY A 677 12.82 -16.00 -26.46
C GLY A 677 13.22 -16.96 -25.34
N ASP A 678 14.43 -17.51 -25.41
CA ASP A 678 14.92 -18.46 -24.41
C ASP A 678 15.53 -17.72 -23.21
N CYS A 679 15.37 -18.30 -22.02
CA CYS A 679 16.07 -17.87 -20.82
C CYS A 679 17.21 -18.85 -20.51
N PHE A 680 18.27 -18.34 -19.91
CA PHE A 680 19.47 -19.08 -19.51
C PHE A 680 19.72 -18.84 -18.04
N VAL A 681 20.35 -19.81 -17.38
CA VAL A 681 20.68 -19.73 -15.97
C VAL A 681 22.16 -20.02 -15.76
N LYS A 682 22.75 -19.32 -14.79
CA LYS A 682 24.06 -19.59 -14.22
C LYS A 682 23.86 -19.93 -12.75
N CYS A 683 24.33 -21.10 -12.34
CA CYS A 683 24.17 -21.59 -10.98
C CYS A 683 25.21 -20.96 -10.06
N ASP A 684 24.79 -20.59 -8.86
CA ASP A 684 25.70 -20.25 -7.79
C ASP A 684 26.36 -21.53 -7.26
N ASP A 685 27.64 -21.43 -6.87
CA ASP A 685 28.25 -22.46 -6.05
C ASP A 685 27.51 -22.58 -4.72
N LYS A 686 27.52 -23.77 -4.12
CA LYS A 686 26.82 -24.05 -2.85
C LYS A 686 27.19 -23.05 -1.74
N ASP A 687 28.45 -22.64 -1.68
CA ASP A 687 28.93 -21.66 -0.69
C ASP A 687 28.39 -20.25 -0.95
N VAL A 688 28.22 -19.85 -2.22
CA VAL A 688 27.59 -18.57 -2.58
C VAL A 688 26.11 -18.58 -2.18
N ALA A 689 25.39 -19.66 -2.51
CA ALA A 689 23.99 -19.84 -2.14
C ALA A 689 23.79 -19.78 -0.61
N MET A 690 24.65 -20.47 0.14
CA MET A 690 24.63 -20.47 1.61
C MET A 690 24.94 -19.08 2.19
N ARG A 691 25.89 -18.34 1.61
CA ARG A 691 26.20 -16.95 2.00
C ARG A 691 25.01 -16.02 1.80
N HIS A 692 24.30 -16.14 0.68
CA HIS A 692 23.09 -15.35 0.43
C HIS A 692 22.00 -15.66 1.47
N LEU A 693 21.81 -16.93 1.79
CA LEU A 693 20.84 -17.37 2.78
C LEU A 693 21.18 -16.85 4.20
N TRP A 694 22.44 -16.98 4.64
CA TRP A 694 22.89 -16.43 5.93
C TRP A 694 22.79 -14.90 6.00
N LYS A 695 23.08 -14.21 4.89
CA LYS A 695 22.95 -12.76 4.83
C LYS A 695 21.49 -12.35 5.08
N GLU A 696 20.54 -12.94 4.37
CA GLU A 696 19.11 -12.62 4.55
C GLU A 696 18.63 -12.96 5.98
N ALA A 697 19.09 -14.10 6.51
CA ALA A 697 18.79 -14.49 7.89
C ALA A 697 19.32 -13.46 8.89
N ASN A 698 20.57 -13.02 8.76
CA ASN A 698 21.17 -11.99 9.60
C ASN A 698 20.39 -10.68 9.52
N ASP A 699 20.12 -10.20 8.31
CA ASP A 699 19.42 -8.92 8.08
C ASP A 699 18.00 -8.95 8.68
N SER A 700 17.31 -10.09 8.61
CA SER A 700 15.91 -10.24 9.06
C SER A 700 15.76 -10.60 10.54
N LEU A 701 16.76 -11.27 11.13
CA LEU A 701 16.70 -11.84 12.48
C LEU A 701 17.56 -11.11 13.51
N GLN A 702 18.38 -10.14 13.11
CA GLN A 702 19.27 -9.38 14.00
C GLN A 702 18.58 -8.80 15.26
N ASN A 703 17.28 -8.47 15.18
CA ASN A 703 16.52 -7.88 16.29
C ASN A 703 15.77 -8.93 17.14
N ALA A 704 15.92 -10.21 16.85
CA ALA A 704 15.23 -11.28 17.57
C ALA A 704 16.05 -11.70 18.79
N SER A 705 15.40 -11.83 19.95
CA SER A 705 16.04 -11.96 21.27
C SER A 705 16.92 -13.21 21.48
N ARG A 706 16.85 -14.19 20.58
CA ARG A 706 17.62 -15.45 20.63
C ARG A 706 18.53 -15.65 19.43
N TYR A 707 18.59 -14.68 18.53
CA TYR A 707 19.38 -14.77 17.32
C TYR A 707 20.79 -14.26 17.59
N GLU A 708 21.79 -15.11 17.38
CA GLU A 708 23.19 -14.73 17.38
C GLU A 708 23.66 -14.63 15.93
N PRO A 709 23.95 -13.41 15.41
CA PRO A 709 24.41 -13.23 14.04
C PRO A 709 25.63 -14.12 13.77
N GLN A 710 25.53 -14.95 12.73
CA GLN A 710 26.62 -15.82 12.34
C GLN A 710 27.51 -15.16 11.30
N PRO A 711 28.81 -15.49 11.27
CA PRO A 711 29.68 -15.10 10.17
C PRO A 711 29.08 -15.59 8.86
N ILE A 712 29.07 -14.74 7.84
CA ILE A 712 28.57 -15.07 6.49
C ILE A 712 29.30 -16.31 5.93
N SER A 713 30.55 -16.55 6.35
CA SER A 713 31.37 -17.71 5.97
C SER A 713 31.05 -19.00 6.75
N SER A 714 29.98 -19.05 7.54
CA SER A 714 29.65 -20.25 8.30
C SER A 714 29.33 -21.42 7.37
N THR A 715 30.02 -22.54 7.59
CA THR A 715 29.75 -23.82 6.90
C THR A 715 28.64 -24.61 7.59
N GLU A 716 28.17 -24.13 8.74
CA GLU A 716 27.11 -24.78 9.48
C GLU A 716 25.77 -24.65 8.74
N ASN A 717 24.99 -25.73 8.81
CA ASN A 717 23.68 -25.77 8.17
C ASN A 717 22.71 -24.85 8.93
N LEU A 718 22.22 -23.81 8.25
CA LEU A 718 21.24 -22.86 8.80
C LEU A 718 20.02 -23.57 9.40
N GLU A 719 19.55 -24.66 8.77
CA GLU A 719 18.40 -25.44 9.26
C GLU A 719 18.66 -25.98 10.68
N LEU A 720 19.87 -26.47 10.96
CA LEU A 720 20.23 -26.99 12.28
C LEU A 720 20.34 -25.86 13.32
N GLN A 721 20.90 -24.72 12.93
CA GLN A 721 21.01 -23.57 13.82
C GLN A 721 19.65 -22.95 14.13
N LEU A 722 18.78 -22.80 13.13
CA LEU A 722 17.40 -22.35 13.33
C LEU A 722 16.63 -23.33 14.21
N GLN A 723 16.79 -24.65 14.05
CA GLN A 723 16.16 -25.62 14.96
C GLN A 723 16.63 -25.46 16.40
N LYS A 724 17.89 -25.06 16.61
CA LYS A 724 18.47 -24.80 17.94
C LYS A 724 17.92 -23.51 18.57
N TRP A 725 17.87 -22.41 17.82
CA TRP A 725 17.41 -21.10 18.33
C TRP A 725 15.87 -21.01 18.38
N TYR A 726 15.21 -21.53 17.35
CA TYR A 726 13.79 -21.43 17.07
C TYR A 726 13.23 -22.80 16.63
N PRO A 727 12.97 -23.73 17.57
CA PRO A 727 12.40 -25.03 17.23
C PRO A 727 11.12 -24.91 16.40
N ALA A 728 10.98 -25.75 15.38
CA ALA A 728 9.81 -25.71 14.50
C ALA A 728 8.53 -26.07 15.28
N GLU A 729 7.54 -25.18 15.22
CA GLU A 729 6.30 -25.33 15.99
C GLU A 729 5.33 -26.27 15.29
N ARG A 730 4.88 -27.32 15.98
CA ARG A 730 4.03 -28.37 15.39
C ARG A 730 2.65 -27.88 14.95
N SER A 731 2.14 -26.79 15.51
CA SER A 731 0.83 -26.23 15.17
C SER A 731 0.80 -25.57 13.78
N CYS A 732 1.95 -25.07 13.32
CA CYS A 732 2.12 -24.41 12.02
C CYS A 732 3.10 -25.13 11.09
N SER A 733 3.83 -26.12 11.60
CA SER A 733 4.67 -27.02 10.80
C SER A 733 3.89 -28.25 10.40
N SER A 734 4.04 -28.69 9.16
CA SER A 734 3.30 -29.83 8.64
C SER A 734 4.07 -30.56 7.56
N THR A 735 3.52 -31.67 7.09
CA THR A 735 4.01 -32.38 5.91
C THR A 735 2.84 -32.58 4.97
N CYS A 736 3.02 -32.22 3.70
CA CYS A 736 2.07 -32.51 2.62
C CYS A 736 2.74 -33.43 1.58
N GLY A 737 1.95 -34.15 0.79
CA GLY A 737 2.43 -34.97 -0.33
C GLY A 737 2.43 -36.49 -0.08
N SER A 738 1.67 -37.18 -0.94
CA SER A 738 1.81 -38.55 -1.49
C SER A 738 0.70 -38.80 -2.52
N ASP A 739 -0.47 -38.14 -2.36
CA ASP A 739 -1.72 -38.49 -3.07
C ASP A 739 -2.36 -37.32 -3.86
N LEU A 740 -1.60 -36.46 -4.55
CA LEU A 740 -2.12 -35.27 -5.28
C LEU A 740 -2.88 -34.24 -4.42
N GLN A 741 -3.05 -34.46 -3.11
CA GLN A 741 -3.64 -33.45 -2.23
C GLN A 741 -2.70 -32.25 -2.14
N SER A 742 -3.21 -31.09 -2.55
CA SER A 742 -2.54 -29.81 -2.45
C SER A 742 -2.07 -29.55 -1.01
N CYS A 743 -1.02 -28.76 -0.84
CA CYS A 743 -0.58 -28.26 0.48
C CYS A 743 -1.57 -27.23 1.07
N THR A 744 -2.87 -27.39 0.82
CA THR A 744 -3.97 -26.53 1.26
C THR A 744 -4.31 -26.67 2.73
N ASN A 745 -3.92 -27.79 3.36
CA ASN A 745 -4.16 -28.01 4.79
C ASN A 745 -3.14 -27.29 5.69
N ILE A 746 -2.19 -26.56 5.10
CA ILE A 746 -1.17 -25.83 5.84
C ILE A 746 -1.77 -24.54 6.37
N ARG A 747 -1.68 -24.35 7.69
CA ARG A 747 -2.15 -23.12 8.33
C ARG A 747 -1.31 -21.95 7.82
N ASN A 748 -1.96 -20.85 7.47
CA ASN A 748 -1.30 -19.64 6.99
C ASN A 748 -0.68 -18.83 8.14
N CYS A 749 0.23 -19.44 8.91
CA CYS A 749 0.89 -18.77 10.02
C CYS A 749 1.95 -17.80 9.50
N VAL A 750 2.20 -16.73 10.26
CA VAL A 750 3.39 -15.88 10.09
C VAL A 750 4.49 -16.41 10.99
N CYS A 751 5.62 -16.73 10.39
CA CYS A 751 6.77 -17.33 11.06
C CYS A 751 7.92 -16.34 11.08
N ARG A 752 8.76 -16.40 12.12
CA ARG A 752 10.01 -15.65 12.12
C ARG A 752 10.96 -16.18 11.04
N ALA A 753 11.04 -17.49 10.87
CA ALA A 753 11.55 -18.11 9.66
C ALA A 753 10.61 -19.23 9.20
N ALA A 754 10.19 -19.17 7.95
CA ALA A 754 9.43 -20.21 7.27
C ALA A 754 10.35 -20.94 6.29
N HIS A 755 10.32 -22.27 6.32
CA HIS A 755 11.13 -23.12 5.46
C HIS A 755 10.26 -24.23 4.87
N VAL A 756 10.29 -24.35 3.54
CA VAL A 756 9.62 -25.41 2.81
C VAL A 756 10.66 -26.23 2.07
N LYS A 757 10.58 -27.56 2.17
CA LYS A 757 11.47 -28.50 1.52
C LYS A 757 10.70 -29.63 0.87
N CYS A 758 10.75 -29.70 -0.45
CA CYS A 758 9.95 -30.61 -1.26
C CYS A 758 10.81 -31.56 -2.07
N ARG A 759 10.44 -32.85 -2.07
CA ARG A 759 10.99 -33.85 -2.99
C ARG A 759 10.10 -33.95 -4.21
N THR A 760 10.70 -33.77 -5.38
CA THR A 760 10.04 -33.82 -6.68
C THR A 760 10.68 -34.90 -7.55
N GLU A 761 9.90 -35.48 -8.44
CA GLU A 761 10.35 -36.46 -9.44
C GLU A 761 9.73 -36.08 -10.79
N LEU A 762 10.55 -36.15 -11.84
CA LEU A 762 10.09 -36.05 -13.21
C LEU A 762 9.70 -37.45 -13.69
N LYS A 763 8.56 -37.57 -14.37
CA LYS A 763 8.00 -38.87 -14.82
C LYS A 763 8.97 -39.70 -15.65
N ASP A 764 9.81 -39.05 -16.46
CA ASP A 764 10.81 -39.70 -17.32
C ASP A 764 12.22 -39.72 -16.69
N GLY A 765 12.40 -39.14 -15.49
CA GLY A 765 13.65 -39.09 -14.76
C GLY A 765 13.65 -40.03 -13.57
N LYS A 766 14.73 -40.80 -13.36
CA LYS A 766 14.92 -41.54 -12.10
C LYS A 766 15.42 -40.66 -10.96
N ASP A 767 15.82 -39.43 -11.27
CA ASP A 767 16.47 -38.55 -10.32
C ASP A 767 15.43 -37.75 -9.55
N GLN A 768 15.36 -38.01 -8.24
CA GLN A 768 14.61 -37.18 -7.32
C GLN A 768 15.37 -35.88 -7.07
N GLN A 769 14.67 -34.75 -7.18
CA GLN A 769 15.22 -33.43 -6.89
C GLN A 769 14.62 -32.90 -5.59
N VAL A 770 15.45 -32.20 -4.81
CA VAL A 770 15.01 -31.50 -3.60
C VAL A 770 14.96 -30.02 -3.93
N VAL A 771 13.80 -29.42 -3.77
CA VAL A 771 13.59 -27.98 -3.95
C VAL A 771 13.25 -27.41 -2.58
N GLU A 772 13.86 -26.30 -2.22
CA GLU A 772 13.61 -25.63 -0.96
C GLU A 772 13.34 -24.14 -1.16
N SER A 773 12.57 -23.57 -0.25
CA SER A 773 12.28 -22.14 -0.20
C SER A 773 12.27 -21.67 1.25
N TRP A 774 12.83 -20.48 1.47
CA TRP A 774 12.99 -19.83 2.75
C TRP A 774 12.34 -18.46 2.71
N GLY A 775 11.76 -18.05 3.83
CA GLY A 775 11.37 -16.66 4.03
C GLY A 775 11.43 -16.27 5.49
N PHE A 776 11.75 -15.01 5.75
CA PHE A 776 11.93 -14.47 7.09
C PHE A 776 10.84 -13.45 7.39
N ASN A 777 10.31 -13.49 8.61
CA ASN A 777 9.15 -12.71 9.06
C ASN A 777 8.01 -12.76 8.02
N THR A 778 7.63 -13.96 7.56
CA THR A 778 6.71 -14.10 6.42
C THR A 778 5.68 -15.19 6.67
N ARG A 779 4.67 -15.23 5.80
CA ARG A 779 3.64 -16.27 5.78
C ARG A 779 4.19 -17.55 5.18
N ILE A 780 3.74 -18.68 5.72
CA ILE A 780 4.02 -19.98 5.11
C ILE A 780 3.46 -20.07 3.69
N ASN A 781 2.26 -19.53 3.43
CA ASN A 781 1.67 -19.54 2.09
C ASN A 781 2.46 -18.68 1.10
N ASP A 782 3.12 -17.61 1.57
CA ASP A 782 3.97 -16.79 0.72
C ASP A 782 5.17 -17.63 0.27
N VAL A 783 5.86 -18.32 1.19
CA VAL A 783 6.98 -19.23 0.87
C VAL A 783 6.56 -20.36 -0.06
N LEU A 784 5.39 -20.98 0.16
CA LEU A 784 4.84 -21.98 -0.76
C LEU A 784 4.52 -21.38 -2.14
N GLY A 785 3.99 -20.15 -2.17
CA GLY A 785 3.68 -19.40 -3.38
C GLY A 785 4.93 -19.08 -4.22
N MET A 786 6.11 -19.07 -3.60
CA MET A 786 7.39 -18.92 -4.30
C MET A 786 7.79 -20.19 -5.07
N MET A 787 7.18 -21.35 -4.83
CA MET A 787 7.61 -22.63 -5.42
C MET A 787 6.76 -23.08 -6.61
N SER A 788 7.38 -23.26 -7.78
CA SER A 788 6.71 -23.70 -9.02
C SER A 788 6.45 -25.20 -9.13
N ILE A 789 6.21 -25.87 -8.00
CA ILE A 789 5.88 -27.31 -7.96
C ILE A 789 4.37 -27.54 -7.98
N PRO A 790 3.89 -28.67 -8.55
CA PRO A 790 2.51 -29.11 -8.40
C PRO A 790 2.13 -29.25 -6.92
N GLY A 791 0.92 -28.81 -6.56
CA GLY A 791 0.43 -28.81 -5.19
C GLY A 791 0.79 -27.56 -4.37
N ALA A 792 1.76 -26.77 -4.83
CA ALA A 792 2.03 -25.40 -4.39
C ALA A 792 1.52 -24.41 -5.45
N ASN A 793 2.41 -23.66 -6.12
CA ASN A 793 2.04 -22.70 -7.16
C ASN A 793 1.82 -23.33 -8.56
N GLY A 794 2.36 -24.53 -8.82
CA GLY A 794 2.13 -25.24 -10.09
C GLY A 794 0.69 -25.73 -10.25
N LYS A 795 0.11 -25.55 -11.45
CA LYS A 795 -1.19 -26.15 -11.82
C LYS A 795 -1.02 -27.65 -12.04
N ILE A 796 -1.88 -28.48 -11.46
CA ILE A 796 -1.73 -29.94 -11.51
C ILE A 796 -2.02 -30.50 -12.91
N ASN A 797 -2.94 -29.90 -13.65
CA ASN A 797 -3.43 -30.41 -14.95
C ASN A 797 -2.87 -29.66 -16.16
N HIS A 798 -1.77 -28.91 -15.99
CA HIS A 798 -1.16 -28.18 -17.09
C HIS A 798 -0.09 -29.04 -17.76
N THR A 799 -0.03 -29.05 -19.09
CA THR A 799 0.87 -29.94 -19.86
C THR A 799 2.35 -29.78 -19.48
N LYS A 800 2.79 -28.57 -19.14
CA LYS A 800 4.16 -28.30 -18.67
C LYS A 800 4.48 -28.75 -17.24
N THR A 801 3.50 -29.19 -16.46
CA THR A 801 3.67 -29.57 -15.04
C THR A 801 3.16 -30.98 -14.75
N GLU A 802 2.43 -31.59 -15.69
CA GLU A 802 1.83 -32.93 -15.52
C GLU A 802 2.88 -34.04 -15.33
N ASP A 803 4.07 -33.85 -15.89
CA ASP A 803 5.18 -34.78 -15.75
C ASP A 803 6.01 -34.54 -14.48
N THR A 804 5.69 -33.53 -13.68
CA THR A 804 6.32 -33.30 -12.37
C THR A 804 5.44 -33.87 -11.27
N ARG A 805 6.01 -34.67 -10.38
CA ARG A 805 5.32 -35.21 -9.19
C ARG A 805 5.97 -34.70 -7.93
N THR A 806 5.17 -34.09 -7.05
CA THR A 806 5.60 -33.72 -5.70
C THR A 806 5.33 -34.88 -4.76
N HIS A 807 6.40 -35.56 -4.33
CA HIS A 807 6.29 -36.73 -3.43
C HIS A 807 5.95 -36.32 -2.01
N LYS A 808 6.73 -35.40 -1.46
CA LYS A 808 6.64 -35.01 -0.06
C LYS A 808 7.24 -33.63 0.13
N CYS A 809 6.49 -32.76 0.79
CA CYS A 809 6.91 -31.43 1.21
C CYS A 809 6.86 -31.35 2.73
N HIS A 810 7.98 -30.96 3.31
CA HIS A 810 8.09 -30.61 4.71
C HIS A 810 8.02 -29.11 4.85
N VAL A 811 7.14 -28.62 5.72
CA VAL A 811 6.93 -27.20 5.97
C VAL A 811 7.19 -26.93 7.44
N PHE A 812 8.14 -26.04 7.71
CA PHE A 812 8.61 -25.70 9.03
C PHE A 812 8.34 -24.22 9.31
N CYS A 813 7.70 -23.95 10.44
CA CYS A 813 7.50 -22.63 10.99
C CYS A 813 8.37 -22.50 12.25
N HIS A 814 9.47 -21.77 12.13
CA HIS A 814 10.39 -21.49 13.23
C HIS A 814 9.92 -20.21 13.93
N GLU A 815 9.38 -20.36 15.15
CA GLU A 815 8.73 -19.33 15.97
C GLU A 815 7.51 -18.68 15.29
N ILE A 816 6.32 -18.91 15.84
CA ILE A 816 5.07 -18.32 15.36
C ILE A 816 4.99 -16.87 15.83
N LEU A 817 4.92 -15.93 14.88
CA LEU A 817 4.61 -14.53 15.15
C LEU A 817 3.11 -14.28 15.16
N TRP A 818 2.37 -15.06 14.35
CA TRP A 818 0.92 -15.02 14.29
C TRP A 818 0.34 -16.31 13.71
N SER A 819 -0.85 -16.71 14.18
CA SER A 819 -1.60 -17.86 13.69
C SER A 819 -3.09 -17.51 13.55
N PRO A 820 -3.78 -18.00 12.50
CA PRO A 820 -5.21 -17.75 12.26
C PRO A 820 -6.12 -18.38 13.32
N THR A 821 -5.67 -19.45 13.97
CA THR A 821 -6.36 -20.00 15.14
C THR A 821 -5.72 -19.42 16.39
N PRO A 822 -6.51 -18.84 17.31
CA PRO A 822 -5.97 -18.47 18.61
C PRO A 822 -5.28 -19.70 19.20
N PRO A 823 -4.11 -19.56 19.85
CA PRO A 823 -3.49 -20.69 20.50
C PRO A 823 -4.55 -21.29 21.43
N THR A 824 -4.99 -22.51 21.15
CA THR A 824 -5.72 -23.30 22.12
C THR A 824 -4.83 -23.27 23.34
N GLN A 825 -5.20 -22.48 24.35
CA GLN A 825 -4.50 -22.45 25.62
C GLN A 825 -4.59 -23.87 26.16
N VAL A 826 -3.59 -24.68 25.84
CA VAL A 826 -3.28 -25.87 26.60
C VAL A 826 -2.78 -25.29 27.90
N LEU A 827 -3.71 -25.00 28.81
CA LEU A 827 -3.46 -24.80 30.22
C LEU A 827 -2.73 -26.04 30.72
N ARG A 828 -1.41 -26.11 30.48
CA ARG A 828 -0.50 -26.97 31.22
C ARG A 828 -0.46 -26.39 32.62
N TRP A 829 -1.45 -26.76 33.42
CA TRP A 829 -1.30 -26.80 34.86
C TRP A 829 -0.15 -27.76 35.13
N ASN A 830 1.05 -27.21 35.31
CA ASN A 830 2.12 -27.91 35.99
C ASN A 830 1.61 -28.17 37.41
N LYS A 831 1.07 -29.37 37.64
CA LYS A 831 0.97 -29.94 38.99
C LYS A 831 2.40 -30.14 39.48
N ALA A 832 2.91 -29.16 40.22
CA ALA A 832 4.05 -29.38 41.09
C ALA A 832 3.60 -30.30 42.23
N THR A 833 4.16 -31.51 42.25
CA THR A 833 4.25 -32.39 43.43
C THR A 833 5.55 -32.14 44.14
#